data_AF-N8Q699-F1
#
_entry.id   AF-N8Q699-F1
#
_cell.length_a   1.000
_cell.length_b   1.000
_cell.length_c   1.000
_cell.angle_alpha   90.00
_cell.angle_beta   90.00
_cell.angle_gamma   90.00
#
_symmetry.space_group_name_H-M   'P 1'
#
loop_
_entity.id
_entity.type
_entity.pdbx_description
1 polymer ?
#
loop_
_entity_poly.entity_id
_entity_poly.type
_entity_poly.pdbx_seq_one_letter_code
_entity_poly.pdbx_strand_id
1 'polypeptide(L)'
;MAIPQHTIDQILDRTDIVDVIGQFVKLKKTGRTYSGCCPFHQEKSPSFHVYRDKQYFHCFGCQANGNAIRFLMDIGSRNFVEVMKDLSSQTGIELPKDNTDSNKLKYKREAAKPKIVPAQTAPQTQPQQNNAPTENNNAASTASFDPFAEFQTVEQDFYGDPFASFEHLPMAEVQQDGNLYDLLENIAQFYERQLPNSPSAQQYFKQRGLTAETIAYWRLGYAPEDWQHLEKAFPQDIEGLKLLGLIRTSDSGRDFDLLRERVIFPIRDTKGRVVGFGGRALNDEIKPKYINSPDSEVFHKNQLLYGLYEGRKQKAQEWLMVEGYMDVIALQQYGIHGAVATLGTASNTDHLNILFKQSNRLTIAFDGDAAGQKAARRTLDIALPLLNDGRELKFFVLPADHDPDSLIRREGIENFRRLLDQAPLMSDFVFAHLTQNQDITTPEGKSQVMGELKNLTELLPKHGSFRYLLQQFFREKLGFNRKWQPKVNTDASLSFSTKIDAEEYVIAILMNHPYLYIHFEPLRALVAEDQLLFKILNILNVIFDDLPDDPELSIYYVLGACAAHHHELQHILQHANVSDYTSSPEQADKLAADFSTKLQYQCLKNKIKSKKFNSIAEMKNLKMQIYEIDRKRSMTLLED
;
A
#
# COMPACT_ATOMS: atom_id res chain seq x y z
N MET A 1 23.39 8.24 21.69
CA MET A 1 23.62 9.08 20.49
C MET A 1 23.75 8.15 19.30
N ALA A 2 22.88 8.25 18.30
CA ALA A 2 23.02 7.47 17.06
C ALA A 2 23.69 8.36 16.02
N ILE A 3 24.95 8.08 15.71
CA ILE A 3 25.70 8.79 14.67
C ILE A 3 25.42 8.06 13.35
N PRO A 4 24.88 8.74 12.31
CA PRO A 4 24.60 8.10 11.03
C PRO A 4 25.84 7.43 10.44
N GLN A 5 25.69 6.25 9.83
CA GLN A 5 26.82 5.50 9.27
C GLN A 5 27.64 6.33 8.27
N HIS A 6 26.98 7.12 7.41
CA HIS A 6 27.68 7.99 6.46
C HIS A 6 28.57 9.05 7.14
N THR A 7 28.20 9.53 8.33
CA THR A 7 29.01 10.48 9.10
C THR A 7 30.24 9.78 9.71
N ILE A 8 30.07 8.53 10.15
CA ILE A 8 31.17 7.68 10.63
C ILE A 8 32.17 7.44 9.49
N ASP A 9 31.66 7.08 8.31
CA ASP A 9 32.48 6.81 7.13
C ASP A 9 33.24 8.07 6.69
N GLN A 10 32.59 9.24 6.67
CA GLN A 10 33.25 10.52 6.36
C GLN A 10 34.38 10.88 7.34
N ILE A 11 34.20 10.58 8.64
CA ILE A 11 35.22 10.82 9.67
C ILE A 11 36.38 9.86 9.48
N LEU A 12 36.11 8.58 9.21
CA LEU A 12 37.15 7.58 8.94
C LEU A 12 37.95 7.91 7.66
N ASP A 13 37.31 8.38 6.60
CA ASP A 13 37.98 8.78 5.35
C ASP A 13 38.94 9.97 5.54
N ARG A 14 38.64 10.88 6.48
CA ARG A 14 39.50 12.02 6.81
C ARG A 14 40.51 11.74 7.91
N THR A 15 40.40 10.62 8.59
CA THR A 15 41.29 10.23 9.68
C THR A 15 42.42 9.38 9.14
N ASP A 16 43.66 9.69 9.50
CA ASP A 16 44.79 8.80 9.21
C ASP A 16 45.11 7.90 10.41
N ILE A 17 44.82 6.61 10.28
CA ILE A 17 45.06 5.62 11.33
C ILE A 17 46.53 5.57 11.80
N VAL A 18 47.50 5.85 10.92
CA VAL A 18 48.93 5.82 11.30
C VAL A 18 49.24 6.98 12.23
N ASP A 19 48.67 8.15 11.98
CA ASP A 19 48.88 9.34 12.80
C ASP A 19 48.18 9.20 14.15
N VAL A 20 46.96 8.64 14.16
CA VAL A 20 46.22 8.36 15.40
C VAL A 20 46.97 7.37 16.30
N ILE A 21 47.40 6.23 15.74
CA ILE A 21 48.12 5.21 16.52
C ILE A 21 49.52 5.70 16.90
N GLY A 22 50.17 6.47 16.03
CA GLY A 22 51.51 7.02 16.24
C GLY A 22 51.63 7.93 17.47
N GLN A 23 50.52 8.48 17.96
CA GLN A 23 50.47 9.24 19.22
C GLN A 23 50.68 8.36 20.47
N PHE A 24 50.35 7.07 20.38
CA PHE A 24 50.41 6.13 21.51
C PHE A 24 51.60 5.18 21.42
N VAL A 25 52.00 4.80 20.20
CA VAL A 25 53.04 3.81 19.95
C VAL A 25 54.04 4.31 18.93
N LYS A 26 55.34 4.10 19.20
CA LYS A 26 56.38 4.35 18.20
C LYS A 26 56.31 3.31 17.08
N LEU A 27 55.77 3.74 15.94
CA LEU A 27 55.68 2.93 14.73
C LEU A 27 56.92 3.12 13.86
N LYS A 28 57.51 2.01 13.39
CA LYS A 28 58.57 2.00 12.39
C LYS A 28 58.00 1.56 11.05
N LYS A 29 58.31 2.29 9.98
CA LYS A 29 57.89 1.90 8.63
C LYS A 29 58.65 0.65 8.18
N THR A 30 57.89 -0.38 7.81
CA THR A 30 58.39 -1.67 7.33
C THR A 30 57.66 -1.99 6.03
N GLY A 31 58.32 -1.72 4.90
CA GLY A 31 57.72 -1.84 3.57
C GLY A 31 56.58 -0.85 3.35
N ARG A 32 55.39 -1.35 2.97
CA ARG A 32 54.14 -0.57 2.82
C ARG A 32 53.34 -0.41 4.11
N THR A 33 53.79 -1.05 5.19
CA THR A 33 53.10 -1.07 6.49
C THR A 33 53.91 -0.38 7.57
N TYR A 34 53.29 -0.14 8.71
CA TYR A 34 53.93 0.39 9.90
C TYR A 34 53.87 -0.67 11.01
N SER A 35 54.98 -0.92 11.69
CA SER A 35 55.09 -1.97 12.72
C SER A 35 55.64 -1.40 14.04
N GLY A 36 55.13 -1.87 15.17
CA GLY A 36 55.58 -1.49 16.51
C GLY A 36 55.25 -2.54 17.57
N CYS A 37 55.58 -2.26 18.84
CA CYS A 37 55.12 -3.08 19.97
C CYS A 37 53.65 -2.78 20.26
N CYS A 38 52.86 -3.82 20.50
CA CYS A 38 51.45 -3.67 20.79
C CYS A 38 51.19 -2.87 22.08
N PRO A 39 50.25 -1.91 22.07
CA PRO A 39 49.91 -1.17 23.28
C PRO A 39 48.90 -1.90 24.18
N PHE A 40 48.21 -2.93 23.67
CA PHE A 40 47.19 -3.69 24.39
C PHE A 40 47.74 -4.85 25.23
N HIS A 41 48.99 -5.26 25.01
CA HIS A 41 49.62 -6.34 25.75
C HIS A 41 51.14 -6.14 25.76
N GLN A 42 51.80 -6.67 26.79
CA GLN A 42 53.22 -6.40 26.99
C GLN A 42 54.08 -7.42 26.22
N GLU A 43 54.72 -6.97 25.15
CA GLU A 43 55.63 -7.77 24.32
C GLU A 43 56.96 -7.05 24.05
N LYS A 44 58.03 -7.83 23.89
CA LYS A 44 59.38 -7.30 23.60
C LYS A 44 59.70 -7.24 22.09
N SER A 45 58.98 -8.00 21.28
CA SER A 45 59.10 -8.03 19.82
C SER A 45 57.92 -7.31 19.18
N PRO A 46 58.12 -6.54 18.10
CA PRO A 46 57.03 -5.81 17.43
C PRO A 46 56.09 -6.77 16.68
N SER A 47 54.87 -7.00 17.20
CA SER A 47 53.84 -7.79 16.51
C SER A 47 52.65 -6.96 16.02
N PHE A 48 52.64 -5.67 16.33
CA PHE A 48 51.56 -4.74 15.97
C PHE A 48 51.77 -4.12 14.60
N HIS A 49 50.85 -4.35 13.66
CA HIS A 49 50.94 -3.87 12.28
C HIS A 49 49.78 -2.93 11.94
N VAL A 50 50.10 -1.83 11.25
CA VAL A 50 49.16 -0.81 10.80
C VAL A 50 49.26 -0.64 9.28
N TYR A 51 48.12 -0.71 8.62
CA TYR A 51 47.97 -0.63 7.17
C TYR A 51 47.31 0.71 6.81
N ARG A 52 48.12 1.68 6.38
CA ARG A 52 47.63 3.03 6.02
C ARG A 52 46.61 2.99 4.89
N ASP A 53 46.89 2.22 3.84
CA ASP A 53 46.02 2.11 2.65
C ASP A 53 44.64 1.49 2.97
N LYS A 54 44.56 0.64 4.00
CA LYS A 54 43.33 -0.05 4.41
C LYS A 54 42.66 0.56 5.64
N GLN A 55 43.23 1.62 6.21
CA GLN A 55 42.79 2.25 7.46
C GLN A 55 42.50 1.23 8.58
N TYR A 56 43.42 0.27 8.76
CA TYR A 56 43.22 -0.90 9.61
C TYR A 56 44.50 -1.28 10.38
N PHE A 57 44.35 -1.79 11.61
CA PHE A 57 45.43 -2.35 12.41
C PHE A 57 45.15 -3.81 12.79
N HIS A 58 46.23 -4.56 12.99
CA HIS A 58 46.17 -5.94 13.49
C HIS A 58 47.41 -6.27 14.32
N CYS A 59 47.19 -6.84 15.49
CA CYS A 59 48.24 -7.37 16.36
C CYS A 59 48.33 -8.89 16.24
N PHE A 60 49.48 -9.42 15.81
CA PHE A 60 49.65 -10.88 15.71
C PHE A 60 49.88 -11.57 17.07
N GLY A 61 50.30 -10.84 18.11
CA GLY A 61 50.41 -11.35 19.47
C GLY A 61 49.05 -11.56 20.16
N CYS A 62 48.30 -10.48 20.41
CA CYS A 62 47.04 -10.54 21.15
C CYS A 62 45.77 -10.59 20.28
N GLN A 63 45.90 -10.66 18.95
CA GLN A 63 44.77 -10.69 17.98
C GLN A 63 43.89 -9.42 17.97
N ALA A 64 44.24 -8.38 18.72
CA ALA A 64 43.54 -7.10 18.69
C ALA A 64 43.60 -6.49 17.28
N ASN A 65 42.46 -6.04 16.77
CA ASN A 65 42.35 -5.52 15.42
C ASN A 65 41.17 -4.54 15.27
N GLY A 66 41.21 -3.71 14.24
CA GLY A 66 40.14 -2.74 13.96
C GLY A 66 40.60 -1.51 13.20
N ASN A 67 39.74 -0.50 13.16
CA ASN A 67 40.01 0.82 12.59
C ASN A 67 40.42 1.83 13.69
N ALA A 68 40.63 3.10 13.32
CA ALA A 68 41.03 4.16 14.24
C ALA A 68 40.06 4.34 15.42
N ILE A 69 38.75 4.21 15.20
CA ILE A 69 37.73 4.31 16.25
C ILE A 69 37.90 3.17 17.25
N ARG A 70 38.01 1.93 16.75
CA ARG A 70 38.17 0.75 17.61
C ARG A 70 39.44 0.82 18.44
N PHE A 71 40.54 1.28 17.85
CA PHE A 71 41.80 1.49 18.56
C PHE A 71 41.65 2.44 19.74
N LEU A 72 41.03 3.60 19.53
CA LEU A 72 40.85 4.62 20.57
C LEU A 72 39.89 4.19 21.69
N MET A 73 38.87 3.41 21.34
CA MET A 73 37.98 2.79 22.33
C MET A 73 38.73 1.79 23.20
N ASP A 74 39.50 0.89 22.59
CA ASP A 74 40.17 -0.20 23.30
C ASP A 74 41.38 0.28 24.11
N ILE A 75 42.10 1.34 23.68
CA ILE A 75 43.32 1.80 24.37
C ILE A 75 43.03 2.68 25.60
N GLY A 76 41.92 3.42 25.57
CA GLY A 76 41.54 4.36 26.62
C GLY A 76 40.30 3.96 27.39
N SER A 77 39.71 2.79 27.11
CA SER A 77 38.39 2.38 27.60
C SER A 77 37.32 3.48 27.42
N ARG A 78 37.47 4.28 26.35
CA ARG A 78 36.61 5.45 26.10
C ARG A 78 35.31 5.01 25.46
N ASN A 79 34.24 5.74 25.77
CA ASN A 79 32.97 5.45 25.12
C ASN A 79 33.00 5.90 23.64
N PHE A 80 32.22 5.22 22.79
CA PHE A 80 32.17 5.49 21.35
C PHE A 80 31.87 6.97 21.03
N VAL A 81 31.04 7.63 21.84
CA VAL A 81 30.62 9.01 21.61
C VAL A 81 31.76 10.01 21.85
N GLU A 82 32.55 9.82 22.90
CA GLU A 82 33.75 10.61 23.19
C GLU A 82 34.78 10.46 22.07
N VAL A 83 35.04 9.23 21.64
CA VAL A 83 35.97 8.96 20.53
C VAL A 83 35.52 9.66 19.24
N MET A 84 34.22 9.63 18.96
CA MET A 84 33.68 10.31 17.78
C MET A 84 33.76 11.84 17.89
N LYS A 85 33.55 12.42 19.09
CA LYS A 85 33.72 13.87 19.34
C LYS A 85 35.17 14.31 19.13
N ASP A 86 36.12 13.53 19.64
CA ASP A 86 37.55 13.80 19.46
C ASP A 86 37.93 13.75 17.97
N LEU A 87 37.54 12.69 17.24
CA LEU A 87 37.83 12.55 15.80
C LEU A 87 37.12 13.60 14.93
N SER A 88 35.88 13.97 15.28
CA SER A 88 35.12 15.04 14.63
C SER A 88 35.83 16.40 14.77
N SER A 89 36.34 16.72 15.96
CA SER A 89 37.07 17.96 16.21
C SER A 89 38.36 18.07 15.39
N GLN A 90 39.03 16.94 15.15
CA GLN A 90 40.26 16.86 14.37
C GLN A 90 40.01 16.93 12.86
N THR A 91 38.89 16.39 12.38
CA THR A 91 38.55 16.31 10.95
C THR A 91 37.70 17.48 10.46
N GLY A 92 37.16 18.30 11.36
CA GLY A 92 36.27 19.43 11.05
C GLY A 92 34.87 19.02 10.59
N ILE A 93 34.48 17.75 10.76
CA ILE A 93 33.14 17.24 10.40
C ILE A 93 32.23 17.40 11.60
N GLU A 94 31.16 18.18 11.49
CA GLU A 94 30.21 18.37 12.58
C GLU A 94 29.46 17.06 12.91
N LEU A 95 29.48 16.66 14.18
CA LEU A 95 28.59 15.60 14.65
C LEU A 95 27.16 16.13 14.79
N PRO A 96 26.15 15.28 14.57
CA PRO A 96 24.76 15.62 14.92
C PRO A 96 24.72 16.07 16.38
N LYS A 97 24.11 17.25 16.63
CA LYS A 97 23.91 17.76 17.99
C LYS A 97 23.10 16.76 18.82
N ASP A 98 23.29 16.79 20.14
CA ASP A 98 22.65 15.89 21.10
C ASP A 98 21.17 15.63 20.77
N ASN A 99 20.79 14.37 20.97
CA ASN A 99 19.56 13.72 20.54
C ASN A 99 18.29 14.36 21.15
N THR A 100 17.91 15.55 20.67
CA THR A 100 16.59 16.15 20.95
C THR A 100 15.46 15.25 20.47
N ASP A 101 15.69 14.37 19.49
CA ASP A 101 14.66 13.49 18.95
C ASP A 101 14.32 12.34 19.91
N SER A 102 15.28 11.75 20.63
CA SER A 102 14.95 10.67 21.57
C SER A 102 14.10 11.10 22.76
N ASN A 103 14.14 12.37 23.16
CA ASN A 103 13.30 12.87 24.25
C ASN A 103 11.87 13.14 23.77
N LYS A 104 11.70 13.54 22.51
CA LYS A 104 10.38 13.70 21.88
C LYS A 104 9.63 12.39 21.64
N LEU A 105 10.37 11.28 21.53
CA LEU A 105 9.81 9.93 21.40
C LEU A 105 9.37 9.33 22.74
N LYS A 106 9.70 9.98 23.86
CA LYS A 106 9.33 9.53 25.20
C LYS A 106 8.18 10.35 25.74
N TYR A 107 7.35 9.72 26.58
CA TYR A 107 6.26 10.38 27.30
C TYR A 107 6.17 9.83 28.72
N LYS A 108 5.54 10.55 29.64
CA LYS A 108 5.40 10.09 31.02
C LYS A 108 4.24 9.12 31.11
N ARG A 109 4.49 7.96 31.71
CA ARG A 109 3.41 7.01 32.00
C ARG A 109 2.66 7.45 33.25
N GLU A 110 1.35 7.34 33.26
CA GLU A 110 0.54 7.58 34.45
C GLU A 110 0.78 6.47 35.48
N ALA A 111 0.76 6.83 36.77
CA ALA A 111 0.85 5.87 37.86
C ALA A 111 -0.35 4.91 37.82
N ALA A 112 -0.09 3.61 37.94
CA ALA A 112 -1.15 2.62 38.01
C ALA A 112 -2.08 2.98 39.17
N LYS A 113 -3.33 3.37 38.88
CA LYS A 113 -4.34 3.52 39.93
C LYS A 113 -4.49 2.15 40.62
N PRO A 114 -4.35 2.07 41.96
CA PRO A 114 -4.49 0.80 42.66
C PRO A 114 -5.86 0.20 42.33
N LYS A 115 -5.89 -1.06 41.89
CA LYS A 115 -7.13 -1.81 41.71
C LYS A 115 -7.86 -1.80 43.06
N ILE A 116 -8.96 -1.06 43.14
CA ILE A 116 -9.88 -1.14 44.28
C ILE A 116 -10.47 -2.54 44.24
N VAL A 117 -9.94 -3.44 45.07
CA VAL A 117 -10.60 -4.71 45.38
C VAL A 117 -11.93 -4.35 46.04
N PRO A 118 -13.09 -4.83 45.55
CA PRO A 118 -14.35 -4.61 46.24
C PRO A 118 -14.22 -5.15 47.66
N ALA A 119 -14.40 -4.28 48.65
CA ALA A 119 -14.41 -4.65 50.05
C ALA A 119 -15.46 -5.75 50.27
N GLN A 120 -15.02 -6.92 50.71
CA GLN A 120 -15.91 -7.95 51.22
C GLN A 120 -16.71 -7.34 52.37
N THR A 121 -18.03 -7.36 52.21
CA THR A 121 -19.00 -6.90 53.20
C THR A 121 -18.79 -7.65 54.50
N ALA A 122 -18.42 -6.91 55.55
CA ALA A 122 -18.41 -7.43 56.92
C ALA A 122 -19.83 -7.87 57.32
N PRO A 123 -20.01 -8.99 58.04
CA PRO A 123 -21.32 -9.46 58.47
C PRO A 123 -21.96 -8.51 59.48
N GLN A 124 -23.22 -8.14 59.24
CA GLN A 124 -24.04 -7.38 60.16
C GLN A 124 -24.45 -8.24 61.35
N THR A 125 -24.14 -7.77 62.55
CA THR A 125 -24.63 -8.27 63.83
C THR A 125 -26.10 -7.89 64.01
N GLN A 126 -26.95 -8.90 64.27
CA GLN A 126 -28.28 -8.75 64.87
C GLN A 126 -28.38 -9.58 66.16
N PRO A 127 -29.27 -9.23 67.10
CA PRO A 127 -29.02 -9.33 68.54
C PRO A 127 -29.32 -10.70 69.16
N GLN A 128 -28.63 -10.96 70.27
CA GLN A 128 -28.80 -12.11 71.17
C GLN A 128 -30.21 -12.23 71.75
N GLN A 129 -30.74 -13.46 71.75
CA GLN A 129 -31.66 -13.93 72.80
C GLN A 129 -31.26 -15.34 73.26
N ASN A 130 -31.18 -15.47 74.58
CA ASN A 130 -30.88 -16.67 75.36
C ASN A 130 -31.78 -17.86 75.02
N ASN A 131 -31.22 -19.07 75.05
CA ASN A 131 -31.67 -20.11 75.99
C ASN A 131 -30.68 -21.29 76.00
N ALA A 132 -30.41 -21.76 77.23
CA ALA A 132 -29.61 -22.95 77.55
C ALA A 132 -30.52 -24.21 77.59
N PRO A 133 -30.06 -25.40 78.04
CA PRO A 133 -29.68 -26.52 77.18
C PRO A 133 -30.53 -27.79 77.43
N THR A 134 -30.41 -28.80 76.55
CA THR A 134 -30.76 -30.22 76.80
C THR A 134 -30.08 -31.05 75.70
N GLU A 135 -29.01 -31.77 76.03
CA GLU A 135 -28.95 -33.16 76.49
C GLU A 135 -28.70 -34.19 75.36
N ASN A 136 -27.65 -34.97 75.60
CA ASN A 136 -27.52 -36.41 75.38
C ASN A 136 -27.23 -36.97 73.98
N ASN A 137 -25.96 -37.40 73.86
CA ASN A 137 -25.54 -38.81 73.94
C ASN A 137 -24.84 -39.41 72.70
N ASN A 138 -23.64 -39.91 73.00
CA ASN A 138 -23.01 -41.15 72.52
C ASN A 138 -22.69 -41.20 71.00
N ALA A 139 -21.47 -41.50 70.56
CA ALA A 139 -20.59 -42.56 71.01
C ALA A 139 -19.22 -42.45 70.32
N ALA A 140 -18.16 -42.77 71.08
CA ALA A 140 -16.95 -43.54 70.74
C ALA A 140 -16.35 -43.37 69.32
N SER A 141 -15.20 -42.68 69.21
CA SER A 141 -13.82 -43.23 69.23
C SER A 141 -13.34 -43.65 67.83
N THR A 142 -12.19 -43.22 67.32
CA THR A 142 -10.86 -43.42 67.92
C THR A 142 -9.86 -42.33 67.53
N ALA A 143 -9.03 -41.97 68.51
CA ALA A 143 -7.88 -41.09 68.39
C ALA A 143 -6.65 -41.81 67.82
N SER A 144 -5.79 -41.06 67.12
CA SER A 144 -4.36 -41.32 67.03
C SER A 144 -3.60 -40.08 67.51
N PHE A 145 -2.82 -40.27 68.56
CA PHE A 145 -1.98 -39.31 69.27
C PHE A 145 -0.69 -39.05 68.48
N ASP A 146 -0.34 -37.77 68.24
CA ASP A 146 0.94 -37.36 67.65
C ASP A 146 1.93 -36.95 68.77
N PRO A 147 3.06 -37.67 68.96
CA PRO A 147 4.01 -37.46 70.05
C PRO A 147 4.96 -36.25 69.91
N PHE A 148 4.79 -35.34 68.95
CA PHE A 148 5.75 -34.24 68.71
C PHE A 148 5.23 -32.81 68.95
N ALA A 149 4.06 -32.63 69.54
CA ALA A 149 3.48 -31.30 69.81
C ALA A 149 4.29 -30.43 70.81
N GLU A 150 5.18 -31.03 71.60
CA GLU A 150 5.94 -30.32 72.66
C GLU A 150 7.25 -29.65 72.21
N PHE A 151 7.61 -29.73 70.92
CA PHE A 151 8.82 -29.09 70.36
C PHE A 151 8.57 -27.79 69.58
N GLN A 152 7.33 -27.30 69.48
CA GLN A 152 6.99 -26.10 68.69
C GLN A 152 6.83 -24.81 69.51
N THR A 153 6.99 -24.84 70.83
CA THR A 153 6.66 -23.71 71.72
C THR A 153 7.87 -23.05 72.39
N VAL A 154 9.09 -23.30 71.91
CA VAL A 154 10.30 -22.67 72.47
C VAL A 154 11.21 -22.20 71.35
N GLU A 155 10.90 -21.05 70.76
CA GLU A 155 11.89 -20.09 70.20
C GLU A 155 11.16 -18.83 69.72
N GLN A 156 10.54 -18.15 70.69
CA GLN A 156 9.97 -16.82 70.50
C GLN A 156 10.40 -16.00 71.72
N ASP A 157 11.70 -15.62 71.76
CA ASP A 157 12.25 -14.54 72.60
C ASP A 157 13.80 -14.54 72.57
N PHE A 158 14.45 -14.16 71.46
CA PHE A 158 15.76 -13.47 71.47
C PHE A 158 16.22 -13.06 70.06
N TYR A 159 16.83 -11.87 69.97
CA TYR A 159 17.32 -11.13 68.78
C TYR A 159 16.29 -10.24 68.05
N GLY A 160 16.14 -9.02 68.57
CA GLY A 160 15.80 -7.86 67.75
C GLY A 160 16.99 -7.51 66.85
N ASP A 161 16.77 -7.56 65.54
CA ASP A 161 17.72 -7.13 64.52
C ASP A 161 17.77 -5.58 64.47
N PRO A 162 18.90 -4.93 64.79
CA PRO A 162 19.05 -3.47 64.71
C PRO A 162 19.06 -2.93 63.28
N PHE A 163 18.97 -3.77 62.25
CA PHE A 163 18.94 -3.38 60.83
C PHE A 163 17.55 -3.43 60.17
N ALA A 164 16.51 -3.92 60.86
CA ALA A 164 15.14 -3.96 60.33
C ALA A 164 14.53 -2.56 60.06
N SER A 165 15.14 -1.49 60.59
CA SER A 165 14.72 -0.10 60.40
C SER A 165 15.29 0.57 59.14
N PHE A 166 16.09 -0.13 58.32
CA PHE A 166 16.64 0.39 57.05
C PHE A 166 15.98 -0.16 55.77
N GLU A 167 15.08 -1.14 55.86
CA GLU A 167 14.36 -1.72 54.71
C GLU A 167 13.07 -0.96 54.30
N HIS A 168 12.75 0.14 54.97
CA HIS A 168 11.63 1.01 54.63
C HIS A 168 12.07 2.45 54.32
N LEU A 169 13.01 2.58 53.38
CA LEU A 169 13.00 3.74 52.50
C LEU A 169 12.06 3.39 51.34
N PRO A 170 11.00 4.17 51.05
CA PRO A 170 10.28 4.00 49.81
C PRO A 170 11.27 4.34 48.71
N MET A 171 11.88 3.32 48.08
CA MET A 171 12.44 3.51 46.75
C MET A 171 11.25 3.94 45.91
N ALA A 172 11.17 5.24 45.60
CA ALA A 172 10.26 5.73 44.60
C ALA A 172 10.47 4.84 43.37
N GLU A 173 9.48 4.05 42.99
CA GLU A 173 9.50 3.30 41.75
C GLU A 173 9.86 4.31 40.67
N VAL A 174 11.05 4.21 40.10
CA VAL A 174 11.47 5.10 39.02
C VAL A 174 10.57 4.75 37.85
N GLN A 175 9.50 5.53 37.72
CA GLN A 175 8.47 5.30 36.75
C GLN A 175 9.10 5.48 35.37
N GLN A 176 9.31 4.36 34.68
CA GLN A 176 9.97 4.38 33.38
C GLN A 176 9.09 5.12 32.37
N ASP A 177 9.67 6.11 31.70
CA ASP A 177 9.04 6.80 30.58
C ASP A 177 8.62 5.79 29.50
N GLY A 178 7.46 6.02 28.89
CA GLY A 178 6.98 5.26 27.75
C GLY A 178 7.69 5.68 26.46
N ASN A 179 7.63 4.83 25.43
CA ASN A 179 8.18 5.11 24.10
C ASN A 179 7.07 5.01 23.05
N LEU A 180 6.98 5.99 22.15
CA LEU A 180 5.92 6.05 21.14
C LEU A 180 5.91 4.86 20.18
N TYR A 181 7.07 4.32 19.79
CA TYR A 181 7.13 3.14 18.92
C TYR A 181 6.66 1.88 19.65
N ASP A 182 7.07 1.69 20.91
CA ASP A 182 6.65 0.54 21.72
C ASP A 182 5.14 0.59 21.98
N LEU A 183 4.59 1.79 22.24
CA LEU A 183 3.15 2.00 22.38
C LEU A 183 2.41 1.66 21.09
N LEU A 184 2.86 2.16 19.93
CA LEU A 184 2.24 1.85 18.64
C LEU A 184 2.29 0.35 18.31
N GLU A 185 3.40 -0.32 18.63
CA GLU A 185 3.52 -1.77 18.47
C GLU A 185 2.50 -2.52 19.36
N ASN A 186 2.37 -2.12 20.63
CA ASN A 186 1.40 -2.70 21.54
C ASN A 186 -0.06 -2.45 21.08
N ILE A 187 -0.36 -1.27 20.53
CA ILE A 187 -1.67 -0.95 19.95
C ILE A 187 -1.95 -1.80 18.71
N ALA A 188 -0.97 -2.01 17.83
CA ALA A 188 -1.12 -2.87 16.67
C ALA A 188 -1.49 -4.29 17.10
N GLN A 189 -0.75 -4.86 18.06
CA GLN A 189 -1.06 -6.18 18.63
C GLN A 189 -2.45 -6.23 19.29
N PHE A 190 -2.87 -5.14 19.96
CA PHE A 190 -4.20 -5.05 20.53
C PHE A 190 -5.27 -5.14 19.43
N TYR A 191 -5.17 -4.34 18.36
CA TYR A 191 -6.14 -4.39 17.25
C TYR A 191 -6.12 -5.72 16.49
N GLU A 192 -4.96 -6.36 16.33
CA GLU A 192 -4.85 -7.72 15.77
C GLU A 192 -5.64 -8.73 16.63
N ARG A 193 -5.52 -8.66 17.96
CA ARG A 193 -6.26 -9.53 18.90
C ARG A 193 -7.77 -9.24 18.91
N GLN A 194 -8.19 -8.04 18.54
CA GLN A 194 -9.62 -7.69 18.45
C GLN A 194 -10.29 -8.20 17.17
N LEU A 195 -9.56 -8.41 16.08
CA LEU A 195 -10.12 -8.83 14.80
C LEU A 195 -10.90 -10.17 14.88
N PRO A 196 -10.37 -11.23 15.55
CA PRO A 196 -11.13 -12.48 15.77
C PRO A 196 -12.44 -12.31 16.56
N ASN A 197 -12.61 -11.22 17.30
CA ASN A 197 -13.80 -10.95 18.11
C ASN A 197 -14.89 -10.19 17.35
N SER A 198 -14.63 -9.78 16.10
CA SER A 198 -15.58 -9.01 15.28
C SER A 198 -15.97 -9.79 14.01
N PRO A 199 -17.16 -10.42 13.98
CA PRO A 199 -17.64 -11.14 12.80
C PRO A 199 -17.78 -10.24 11.57
N SER A 200 -18.22 -9.00 11.75
CA SER A 200 -18.39 -8.03 10.66
C SER A 200 -17.05 -7.64 10.02
N ALA A 201 -16.00 -7.45 10.82
CA ALA A 201 -14.66 -7.17 10.32
C ALA A 201 -14.04 -8.36 9.57
N GLN A 202 -14.22 -9.58 10.09
CA GLN A 202 -13.79 -10.79 9.39
C GLN A 202 -14.53 -10.98 8.07
N GLN A 203 -15.85 -10.78 8.08
CA GLN A 203 -16.66 -10.87 6.87
C GLN A 203 -16.22 -9.83 5.82
N TYR A 204 -15.89 -8.60 6.24
CA TYR A 204 -15.36 -7.58 5.34
C TYR A 204 -14.09 -8.06 4.61
N PHE A 205 -13.08 -8.54 5.34
CA PHE A 205 -11.83 -9.02 4.70
C PHE A 205 -12.04 -10.27 3.86
N LYS A 206 -12.95 -11.17 4.28
CA LYS A 206 -13.34 -12.35 3.51
C LYS A 206 -14.02 -11.96 2.20
N GLN A 207 -14.95 -11.00 2.21
CA GLN A 207 -15.60 -10.47 1.01
C GLN A 207 -14.60 -9.79 0.05
N ARG A 208 -13.55 -9.17 0.61
CA ARG A 208 -12.42 -8.65 -0.17
C ARG A 208 -11.46 -9.73 -0.68
N GLY A 209 -11.71 -11.00 -0.38
CA GLY A 209 -10.89 -12.13 -0.86
C GLY A 209 -9.52 -12.21 -0.21
N LEU A 210 -9.31 -11.63 0.98
CA LEU A 210 -8.04 -11.71 1.68
C LEU A 210 -7.90 -13.05 2.41
N THR A 211 -6.75 -13.70 2.24
CA THR A 211 -6.40 -14.93 2.95
C THR A 211 -5.99 -14.66 4.40
N ALA A 212 -6.00 -15.69 5.25
CA ALA A 212 -5.55 -15.57 6.64
C ALA A 212 -4.06 -15.21 6.72
N GLU A 213 -3.26 -15.74 5.79
CA GLU A 213 -1.84 -15.45 5.64
C GLU A 213 -1.62 -13.98 5.31
N THR A 214 -2.40 -13.41 4.38
CA THR A 214 -2.34 -11.99 4.04
C THR A 214 -2.75 -11.11 5.22
N ILE A 215 -3.84 -11.45 5.91
CA ILE A 215 -4.30 -10.73 7.13
C ILE A 215 -3.17 -10.70 8.18
N ALA A 216 -2.53 -11.84 8.44
CA ALA A 216 -1.43 -11.94 9.40
C ALA A 216 -0.17 -11.19 8.93
N TYR A 217 0.20 -11.31 7.65
CA TYR A 217 1.39 -10.64 7.07
C TYR A 217 1.31 -9.11 7.17
N TRP A 218 0.12 -8.56 6.87
CA TRP A 218 -0.17 -7.14 6.96
C TRP A 218 -0.55 -6.68 8.36
N ARG A 219 -0.67 -7.61 9.32
CA ARG A 219 -1.07 -7.33 10.70
C ARG A 219 -2.41 -6.59 10.77
N LEU A 220 -3.35 -6.98 9.92
CA LEU A 220 -4.65 -6.31 9.86
C LEU A 220 -5.40 -6.54 11.17
N GLY A 221 -6.08 -5.50 11.63
CA GLY A 221 -6.75 -5.50 12.94
C GLY A 221 -8.16 -4.94 12.89
N TYR A 222 -8.78 -4.83 14.05
CA TYR A 222 -10.08 -4.19 14.24
C TYR A 222 -10.05 -3.23 15.43
N ALA A 223 -10.51 -2.00 15.23
CA ALA A 223 -10.78 -1.06 16.30
C ALA A 223 -12.22 -1.22 16.79
N PRO A 224 -12.44 -1.54 18.08
CA PRO A 224 -13.77 -1.67 18.66
C PRO A 224 -14.65 -0.41 18.48
N GLU A 225 -15.95 -0.58 18.62
CA GLU A 225 -16.93 0.52 18.56
C GLU A 225 -16.89 1.46 19.78
N ASP A 226 -16.38 0.95 20.91
CA ASP A 226 -16.32 1.68 22.18
C ASP A 226 -15.51 2.99 22.06
N TRP A 227 -16.03 4.04 22.68
CA TRP A 227 -15.48 5.40 22.54
C TRP A 227 -14.10 5.60 23.18
N GLN A 228 -13.71 4.71 24.09
CA GLN A 228 -12.51 4.85 24.95
C GLN A 228 -11.83 3.47 25.16
N HIS A 229 -11.83 2.62 24.15
CA HIS A 229 -11.21 1.29 24.24
C HIS A 229 -9.69 1.39 24.40
N LEU A 230 -9.02 2.40 23.84
CA LEU A 230 -7.58 2.59 24.03
C LEU A 230 -7.24 3.05 25.46
N GLU A 231 -8.04 3.96 26.03
CA GLU A 231 -7.87 4.39 27.43
C GLU A 231 -8.03 3.20 28.39
N LYS A 232 -9.02 2.33 28.14
CA LYS A 232 -9.23 1.11 28.93
C LYS A 232 -8.10 0.09 28.77
N ALA A 233 -7.57 -0.06 27.56
CA ALA A 233 -6.52 -1.04 27.25
C ALA A 233 -5.13 -0.58 27.71
N PHE A 234 -4.86 0.73 27.67
CA PHE A 234 -3.57 1.34 27.96
C PHE A 234 -3.69 2.50 28.97
N PRO A 235 -4.20 2.25 30.20
CA PRO A 235 -4.51 3.29 31.17
C PRO A 235 -3.27 4.05 31.68
N GLN A 236 -2.06 3.49 31.48
CA GLN A 236 -0.80 4.12 31.86
C GLN A 236 -0.23 5.01 30.74
N ASP A 237 -0.77 4.93 29.52
CA ASP A 237 -0.13 5.48 28.31
C ASP A 237 -0.96 6.58 27.63
N ILE A 238 -1.88 7.20 28.38
CA ILE A 238 -2.82 8.21 27.89
C ILE A 238 -2.10 9.41 27.26
N GLU A 239 -1.01 9.89 27.89
CA GLU A 239 -0.20 10.97 27.32
C GLU A 239 0.36 10.58 25.94
N GLY A 240 0.93 9.37 25.82
CA GLY A 240 1.43 8.85 24.54
C GLY A 240 0.34 8.72 23.48
N LEU A 241 -0.84 8.23 23.85
CA LEU A 241 -2.00 8.12 22.95
C LEU A 241 -2.47 9.48 22.43
N LYS A 242 -2.44 10.52 23.27
CA LYS A 242 -2.75 11.91 22.90
C LYS A 242 -1.67 12.51 21.99
N LEU A 243 -0.39 12.27 22.28
CA LEU A 243 0.73 12.71 21.43
C LEU A 243 0.68 12.09 20.04
N LEU A 244 0.24 10.84 19.92
CA LEU A 244 -0.01 10.16 18.64
C LEU A 244 -1.31 10.63 17.95
N GLY A 245 -2.14 11.40 18.66
CA GLY A 245 -3.45 11.85 18.20
C GLY A 245 -4.47 10.72 17.99
N LEU A 246 -4.24 9.57 18.62
CA LEU A 246 -5.15 8.42 18.64
C LEU A 246 -6.27 8.61 19.66
N ILE A 247 -6.03 9.37 20.73
CA ILE A 247 -7.07 9.95 21.59
C ILE A 247 -7.19 11.44 21.27
N ARG A 248 -8.43 11.94 21.19
CA ARG A 248 -8.74 13.36 21.01
C ARG A 248 -9.75 13.83 22.04
N THR A 249 -9.68 15.10 22.40
CA THR A 249 -10.63 15.73 23.31
C THR A 249 -11.69 16.48 22.50
N SER A 250 -12.97 16.25 22.79
CA SER A 250 -14.08 16.99 22.19
C SER A 250 -14.18 18.42 22.72
N ASP A 251 -14.98 19.27 22.07
CA ASP A 251 -15.28 20.63 22.56
C ASP A 251 -15.95 20.61 23.94
N SER A 252 -16.65 19.53 24.27
CA SER A 252 -17.26 19.29 25.59
C SER A 252 -16.26 18.78 26.65
N GLY A 253 -14.98 18.67 26.31
CA GLY A 253 -13.91 18.23 27.21
C GLY A 253 -13.82 16.72 27.44
N ARG A 254 -14.52 15.90 26.65
CA ARG A 254 -14.48 14.43 26.78
C ARG A 254 -13.49 13.83 25.80
N ASP A 255 -12.65 12.94 26.30
CA ASP A 255 -11.69 12.19 25.48
C ASP A 255 -12.38 11.04 24.74
N PHE A 256 -11.98 10.83 23.48
CA PHE A 256 -12.47 9.77 22.63
C PHE A 256 -11.39 9.24 21.66
N ASP A 257 -11.51 7.97 21.29
CA ASP A 257 -10.59 7.32 20.36
C ASP A 257 -10.87 7.73 18.91
N LEU A 258 -9.84 8.09 18.14
CA LEU A 258 -9.97 8.53 16.75
C LEU A 258 -10.52 7.42 15.83
N LEU A 259 -10.05 6.19 16.02
CA LEU A 259 -10.37 5.04 15.20
C LEU A 259 -11.35 4.16 15.98
N ARG A 260 -12.59 4.06 15.51
CA ARG A 260 -13.66 3.26 16.13
C ARG A 260 -14.48 2.57 15.07
N GLU A 261 -14.92 1.35 15.35
CA GLU A 261 -15.74 0.52 14.45
C GLU A 261 -15.13 0.43 13.03
N ARG A 262 -13.82 0.18 12.99
CA ARG A 262 -13.02 0.23 11.76
C ARG A 262 -12.11 -0.97 11.65
N VAL A 263 -11.95 -1.48 10.44
CA VAL A 263 -10.80 -2.35 10.14
C VAL A 263 -9.54 -1.51 10.07
N ILE A 264 -8.44 -2.06 10.58
CA ILE A 264 -7.20 -1.33 10.82
C ILE A 264 -6.08 -1.86 9.93
N PHE A 265 -5.35 -0.91 9.35
CA PHE A 265 -4.19 -1.11 8.50
C PHE A 265 -2.98 -0.45 9.17
N PRO A 266 -2.10 -1.21 9.85
CA PRO A 266 -0.88 -0.66 10.43
C PRO A 266 0.04 -0.11 9.35
N ILE A 267 0.54 1.11 9.54
CA ILE A 267 1.46 1.78 8.61
C ILE A 267 2.87 1.62 9.16
N ARG A 268 3.79 1.13 8.33
CA ARG A 268 5.17 0.84 8.70
C ARG A 268 6.16 1.81 8.06
N ASP A 269 7.20 2.17 8.82
CA ASP A 269 8.32 2.96 8.29
C ASP A 269 9.30 2.10 7.48
N THR A 270 10.37 2.73 6.98
CA THR A 270 11.42 2.04 6.20
C THR A 270 12.17 0.94 6.97
N LYS A 271 12.08 0.91 8.30
CA LYS A 271 12.65 -0.10 9.19
C LYS A 271 11.64 -1.19 9.58
N GLY A 272 10.38 -1.06 9.19
CA GLY A 272 9.31 -1.99 9.50
C GLY A 272 8.60 -1.73 10.83
N ARG A 273 8.87 -0.59 11.49
CA ARG A 273 8.24 -0.22 12.76
C ARG A 273 6.86 0.37 12.47
N VAL A 274 5.87 0.04 13.30
CA VAL A 274 4.55 0.68 13.22
C VAL A 274 4.69 2.14 13.62
N VAL A 275 4.23 3.05 12.76
CA VAL A 275 4.28 4.50 12.96
C VAL A 275 2.90 5.14 13.04
N GLY A 276 1.87 4.46 12.58
CA GLY A 276 0.50 4.93 12.61
C GLY A 276 -0.45 3.90 12.02
N PHE A 277 -1.70 4.31 11.85
CA PHE A 277 -2.77 3.42 11.39
C PHE A 277 -3.65 4.11 10.35
N GLY A 278 -4.03 3.35 9.32
CA GLY A 278 -5.20 3.63 8.50
C GLY A 278 -6.40 2.85 9.06
N GLY A 279 -7.59 3.44 8.98
CA GLY A 279 -8.82 2.81 9.45
C GLY A 279 -9.97 3.01 8.47
N ARG A 280 -10.57 1.90 8.02
CA ARG A 280 -11.74 1.93 7.13
C ARG A 280 -13.00 1.56 7.89
N ALA A 281 -14.04 2.38 7.74
CA ALA A 281 -15.35 2.07 8.32
C ALA A 281 -15.90 0.78 7.69
N LEU A 282 -16.62 0.00 8.49
CA LEU A 282 -17.30 -1.20 7.99
C LEU A 282 -18.55 -0.85 7.19
N ASN A 283 -19.25 0.21 7.58
CA ASN A 283 -20.43 0.76 6.92
C ASN A 283 -20.08 2.05 6.15
N ASP A 284 -20.63 2.21 4.94
CA ASP A 284 -20.44 3.39 4.08
C ASP A 284 -21.19 4.65 4.56
N GLU A 285 -22.14 4.49 5.49
CA GLU A 285 -22.83 5.58 6.19
C GLU A 285 -21.89 6.33 7.16
N ILE A 286 -20.91 5.62 7.73
CA ILE A 286 -19.95 6.22 8.66
C ILE A 286 -18.93 7.03 7.86
N LYS A 287 -19.04 8.36 7.93
CA LYS A 287 -18.11 9.28 7.28
C LYS A 287 -17.04 9.81 8.26
N PRO A 288 -15.80 10.00 7.79
CA PRO A 288 -15.28 9.61 6.47
C PRO A 288 -15.03 8.09 6.36
N LYS A 289 -15.06 7.56 5.13
CA LYS A 289 -14.89 6.11 4.86
C LYS A 289 -13.51 5.60 5.29
N TYR A 290 -12.47 6.38 5.04
CA TYR A 290 -11.11 6.14 5.51
C TYR A 290 -10.63 7.27 6.42
N ILE A 291 -9.93 6.93 7.49
CA ILE A 291 -9.25 7.86 8.40
C ILE A 291 -7.82 7.36 8.61
N ASN A 292 -6.85 8.27 8.59
CA ASN A 292 -5.47 7.97 8.94
C ASN A 292 -5.11 8.68 10.24
N SER A 293 -4.16 8.10 10.99
CA SER A 293 -3.48 8.79 12.07
C SER A 293 -3.06 10.21 11.64
N PRO A 294 -3.17 11.21 12.53
CA PRO A 294 -2.64 12.54 12.25
C PRO A 294 -1.10 12.51 12.20
N ASP A 295 -0.50 13.58 11.65
CA ASP A 295 0.96 13.72 11.72
C ASP A 295 1.40 13.81 13.19
N SER A 296 2.54 13.19 13.48
CA SER A 296 3.19 13.14 14.80
C SER A 296 4.71 13.07 14.64
N GLU A 297 5.46 13.03 15.74
CA GLU A 297 6.93 12.91 15.70
C GLU A 297 7.42 11.59 15.06
N VAL A 298 6.55 10.58 14.91
CA VAL A 298 6.89 9.30 14.27
C VAL A 298 6.16 9.07 12.95
N PHE A 299 5.16 9.90 12.62
CA PHE A 299 4.30 9.72 11.46
C PHE A 299 4.22 11.01 10.64
N HIS A 300 4.75 10.95 9.42
CA HIS A 300 4.71 12.06 8.47
C HIS A 300 4.13 11.58 7.14
N LYS A 301 2.86 11.91 6.87
CA LYS A 301 2.12 11.42 5.68
C LYS A 301 2.87 11.69 4.37
N ASN A 302 3.51 12.84 4.28
CA ASN A 302 4.20 13.29 3.08
C ASN A 302 5.48 12.50 2.76
N GLN A 303 6.01 11.72 3.71
CA GLN A 303 7.26 10.97 3.57
C GLN A 303 7.07 9.45 3.70
N LEU A 304 5.81 9.01 3.82
CA LEU A 304 5.45 7.61 3.98
C LEU A 304 4.62 7.13 2.80
N LEU A 305 4.89 5.90 2.40
CA LEU A 305 4.13 5.16 1.40
C LEU A 305 3.78 3.81 2.00
N TYR A 306 2.49 3.50 2.04
CA TYR A 306 2.03 2.19 2.48
C TYR A 306 2.53 1.12 1.50
N GLY A 307 3.01 -0.02 1.99
CA GLY A 307 3.56 -1.09 1.17
C GLY A 307 5.05 -0.97 0.83
N LEU A 308 5.68 0.19 1.10
CA LEU A 308 7.09 0.40 0.75
C LEU A 308 8.03 -0.54 1.52
N TYR A 309 7.77 -0.77 2.81
CA TYR A 309 8.58 -1.69 3.62
C TYR A 309 8.44 -3.12 3.11
N GLU A 310 7.21 -3.53 2.82
CA GLU A 310 6.83 -4.86 2.37
C GLU A 310 7.44 -5.16 1.00
N GLY A 311 7.33 -4.23 0.05
CA GLY A 311 7.95 -4.36 -1.28
C GLY A 311 9.47 -4.44 -1.22
N ARG A 312 10.12 -3.65 -0.35
CA ARG A 312 11.58 -3.74 -0.13
C ARG A 312 11.98 -5.07 0.49
N LYS A 313 11.21 -5.56 1.47
CA LYS A 313 11.43 -6.87 2.11
C LYS A 313 11.33 -8.01 1.09
N GLN A 314 10.39 -7.90 0.14
CA GLN A 314 10.20 -8.86 -0.94
C GLN A 314 11.12 -8.62 -2.16
N LYS A 315 12.03 -7.63 -2.09
CA LYS A 315 12.95 -7.26 -3.19
C LYS A 315 12.23 -7.02 -4.52
N ALA A 316 11.10 -6.31 -4.47
CA ALA A 316 10.32 -5.96 -5.65
C ALA A 316 11.19 -5.23 -6.69
N GLN A 317 11.08 -5.66 -7.95
CA GLN A 317 11.81 -5.05 -9.08
C GLN A 317 10.98 -3.96 -9.75
N GLU A 318 9.67 -4.13 -9.77
CA GLU A 318 8.71 -3.23 -10.39
C GLU A 318 7.91 -2.53 -9.30
N TRP A 319 7.74 -1.22 -9.44
CA TRP A 319 7.07 -0.38 -8.46
C TRP A 319 5.82 0.24 -9.09
N LEU A 320 4.68 0.01 -8.44
CA LEU A 320 3.36 0.46 -8.86
C LEU A 320 2.75 1.32 -7.77
N MET A 321 2.57 2.61 -8.02
CA MET A 321 1.87 3.50 -7.09
C MET A 321 0.37 3.48 -7.36
N VAL A 322 -0.43 3.19 -6.33
CA VAL A 322 -1.90 3.11 -6.35
C VAL A 322 -2.49 4.04 -5.28
N GLU A 323 -3.82 4.13 -5.20
CA GLU A 323 -4.49 5.09 -4.31
C GLU A 323 -4.75 4.55 -2.89
N GLY A 324 -5.08 3.26 -2.74
CA GLY A 324 -5.60 2.72 -1.50
C GLY A 324 -4.76 1.62 -0.83
N TYR A 325 -4.99 1.43 0.48
CA TYR A 325 -4.44 0.31 1.25
C TYR A 325 -4.85 -1.05 0.68
N MET A 326 -6.13 -1.18 0.33
CA MET A 326 -6.68 -2.43 -0.18
C MET A 326 -6.08 -2.82 -1.52
N ASP A 327 -5.81 -1.84 -2.40
CA ASP A 327 -5.13 -2.07 -3.67
C ASP A 327 -3.76 -2.68 -3.45
N VAL A 328 -2.96 -2.10 -2.56
CA VAL A 328 -1.62 -2.61 -2.22
C VAL A 328 -1.68 -4.04 -1.68
N ILE A 329 -2.60 -4.31 -0.75
CA ILE A 329 -2.73 -5.63 -0.13
C ILE A 329 -3.20 -6.67 -1.16
N ALA A 330 -4.21 -6.34 -1.96
CA ALA A 330 -4.73 -7.22 -3.00
C ALA A 330 -3.65 -7.53 -4.03
N LEU A 331 -3.00 -6.51 -4.60
CA LEU A 331 -1.92 -6.67 -5.56
C LEU A 331 -0.78 -7.54 -5.00
N GLN A 332 -0.37 -7.31 -3.75
CA GLN A 332 0.67 -8.11 -3.10
C GLN A 332 0.26 -9.57 -2.89
N GLN A 333 -0.99 -9.84 -2.54
CA GLN A 333 -1.52 -11.21 -2.41
C GLN A 333 -1.45 -11.97 -3.74
N TYR A 334 -1.70 -11.29 -4.86
CA TYR A 334 -1.58 -11.88 -6.20
C TYR A 334 -0.15 -11.87 -6.77
N GLY A 335 0.85 -11.47 -5.97
CA GLY A 335 2.26 -11.55 -6.36
C GLY A 335 2.84 -10.29 -7.00
N ILE A 336 2.16 -9.14 -6.89
CA ILE A 336 2.69 -7.82 -7.28
C ILE A 336 3.21 -7.13 -6.02
N HIS A 337 4.44 -7.49 -5.64
CA HIS A 337 5.00 -7.11 -4.34
C HIS A 337 5.41 -5.64 -4.22
N GLY A 338 5.62 -4.93 -5.33
CA GLY A 338 6.04 -3.52 -5.34
C GLY A 338 4.91 -2.51 -5.42
N ALA A 339 3.68 -2.92 -5.10
CA ALA A 339 2.55 -2.00 -4.99
C ALA A 339 2.72 -1.10 -3.75
N VAL A 340 2.50 0.20 -3.92
CA VAL A 340 2.55 1.20 -2.84
C VAL A 340 1.41 2.21 -2.93
N ALA A 341 0.96 2.74 -1.80
CA ALA A 341 -0.10 3.75 -1.79
C ALA A 341 0.26 4.98 -0.96
N THR A 342 -0.29 6.13 -1.36
CA THR A 342 -0.27 7.34 -0.53
C THR A 342 -1.26 7.21 0.62
N LEU A 343 -1.04 7.98 1.69
CA LEU A 343 -1.81 7.88 2.93
C LEU A 343 -3.01 8.84 2.93
N GLY A 344 -3.90 8.68 1.95
CA GLY A 344 -5.13 9.48 1.81
C GLY A 344 -4.91 10.93 1.37
N THR A 345 -3.77 11.19 0.73
CA THR A 345 -3.41 12.50 0.16
C THR A 345 -2.94 12.32 -1.28
N ALA A 346 -3.00 13.39 -2.08
CA ALA A 346 -2.37 13.38 -3.40
C ALA A 346 -0.86 13.08 -3.29
N SER A 347 -0.31 12.40 -4.30
CA SER A 347 1.13 12.16 -4.40
C SER A 347 1.92 13.46 -4.40
N ASN A 348 3.12 13.45 -3.83
CA ASN A 348 4.02 14.60 -3.79
C ASN A 348 5.44 14.27 -4.30
N THR A 349 6.31 15.27 -4.35
CA THR A 349 7.70 15.13 -4.83
C THR A 349 8.52 14.16 -3.98
N ASP A 350 8.31 14.13 -2.67
CA ASP A 350 9.04 13.25 -1.75
C ASP A 350 8.67 11.78 -1.99
N HIS A 351 7.39 11.47 -2.20
CA HIS A 351 6.92 10.14 -2.55
C HIS A 351 7.59 9.62 -3.82
N LEU A 352 7.61 10.44 -4.88
CA LEU A 352 8.25 10.05 -6.15
C LEU A 352 9.77 9.90 -5.99
N ASN A 353 10.44 10.77 -5.24
CA ASN A 353 11.87 10.64 -4.94
C ASN A 353 12.19 9.37 -4.14
N ILE A 354 11.33 8.96 -3.20
CA ILE A 354 11.47 7.71 -2.45
C ILE A 354 11.40 6.52 -3.41
N LEU A 355 10.46 6.53 -4.35
CA LEU A 355 10.28 5.45 -5.33
C LEU A 355 11.39 5.41 -6.38
N PHE A 356 11.85 6.56 -6.86
CA PHE A 356 13.00 6.63 -7.78
C PHE A 356 14.32 6.20 -7.15
N LYS A 357 14.41 6.12 -5.80
CA LYS A 357 15.54 5.46 -5.12
C LYS A 357 15.46 3.94 -5.15
N GLN A 358 14.27 3.36 -5.36
CA GLN A 358 14.09 1.91 -5.44
C GLN A 358 14.24 1.40 -6.88
N SER A 359 13.69 2.14 -7.86
CA SER A 359 13.78 1.79 -9.27
C SER A 359 13.78 3.04 -10.13
N ASN A 360 14.50 3.00 -11.26
CA ASN A 360 14.43 4.04 -12.27
C ASN A 360 13.13 3.96 -13.09
N ARG A 361 12.37 2.86 -13.00
CA ARG A 361 11.11 2.64 -13.70
C ARG A 361 9.97 2.65 -12.69
N LEU A 362 9.01 3.55 -12.88
CA LEU A 362 7.85 3.69 -12.02
C LEU A 362 6.58 3.63 -12.85
N THR A 363 5.58 2.88 -12.39
CA THR A 363 4.22 2.94 -12.93
C THR A 363 3.30 3.56 -11.89
N ILE A 364 2.41 4.45 -12.33
CA ILE A 364 1.40 5.07 -11.46
C ILE A 364 0.02 4.70 -11.99
N ALA A 365 -0.78 4.08 -11.14
CA ALA A 365 -2.15 3.69 -11.46
C ALA A 365 -3.13 4.81 -11.11
N PHE A 366 -4.13 5.01 -11.96
CA PHE A 366 -5.22 5.95 -11.73
C PHE A 366 -6.55 5.29 -12.04
N ASP A 367 -7.55 5.56 -11.22
CA ASP A 367 -8.93 5.12 -11.47
C ASP A 367 -9.42 5.67 -12.82
N GLY A 368 -10.24 4.89 -13.52
CA GLY A 368 -10.71 5.20 -14.88
C GLY A 368 -11.71 6.36 -15.00
N ASP A 369 -11.92 7.13 -13.93
CA ASP A 369 -12.93 8.19 -13.87
C ASP A 369 -12.35 9.61 -14.14
N ALA A 370 -13.22 10.62 -14.15
CA ALA A 370 -12.80 12.00 -14.38
C ALA A 370 -11.92 12.57 -13.24
N ALA A 371 -11.98 12.00 -12.04
CA ALA A 371 -11.14 12.40 -10.92
C ALA A 371 -9.72 11.83 -11.08
N GLY A 372 -9.59 10.57 -11.47
CA GLY A 372 -8.34 9.89 -11.79
C GLY A 372 -7.57 10.60 -12.91
N GLN A 373 -8.26 11.06 -13.96
CA GLN A 373 -7.62 11.87 -15.02
C GLN A 373 -7.04 13.20 -14.51
N LYS A 374 -7.77 13.91 -13.63
CA LYS A 374 -7.26 15.14 -12.99
C LYS A 374 -6.09 14.85 -12.06
N ALA A 375 -6.15 13.74 -11.33
CA ALA A 375 -5.05 13.28 -10.48
C ALA A 375 -3.81 12.98 -11.32
N ALA A 376 -3.95 12.30 -12.45
CA ALA A 376 -2.86 12.00 -13.37
C ALA A 376 -2.16 13.26 -13.89
N ARG A 377 -2.92 14.29 -14.26
CA ARG A 377 -2.34 15.58 -14.65
C ARG A 377 -1.56 16.24 -13.52
N ARG A 378 -2.11 16.26 -12.30
CA ARG A 378 -1.42 16.83 -11.13
C ARG A 378 -0.13 16.05 -10.80
N THR A 379 -0.17 14.74 -10.90
CA THR A 379 1.00 13.89 -10.69
C THR A 379 2.07 14.14 -11.75
N LEU A 380 1.69 14.41 -13.00
CA LEU A 380 2.63 14.78 -14.06
C LEU A 380 3.38 16.08 -13.71
N ASP A 381 2.69 17.13 -13.26
CA ASP A 381 3.33 18.41 -12.90
C ASP A 381 4.37 18.24 -11.77
N ILE A 382 4.14 17.29 -10.86
CA ILE A 382 5.04 16.94 -9.75
C ILE A 382 6.20 16.03 -10.22
N ALA A 383 5.94 15.13 -11.18
CA ALA A 383 6.90 14.16 -11.66
C ALA A 383 7.90 14.75 -12.66
N LEU A 384 7.47 15.66 -13.53
CA LEU A 384 8.31 16.22 -14.61
C LEU A 384 9.64 16.79 -14.10
N PRO A 385 9.71 17.58 -13.02
CA PRO A 385 10.99 18.08 -12.48
C PRO A 385 11.95 16.98 -12.03
N LEU A 386 11.46 15.76 -11.79
CA LEU A 386 12.23 14.62 -11.31
C LEU A 386 12.72 13.72 -12.45
N LEU A 387 12.28 13.90 -13.69
CA LEU A 387 12.62 13.04 -14.82
C LEU A 387 13.97 13.41 -15.45
N ASN A 388 15.05 13.07 -14.74
CA ASN A 388 16.41 13.06 -15.29
C ASN A 388 16.61 11.89 -16.26
N ASP A 389 17.63 11.99 -17.12
CA ASP A 389 17.98 10.91 -18.04
C ASP A 389 18.13 9.56 -17.30
N GLY A 390 17.51 8.52 -17.85
CA GLY A 390 17.50 7.17 -17.28
C GLY A 390 16.30 6.84 -16.40
N ARG A 391 15.45 7.82 -16.03
CA ARG A 391 14.17 7.55 -15.35
C ARG A 391 13.04 7.35 -16.36
N GLU A 392 12.20 6.37 -16.10
CA GLU A 392 11.02 6.01 -16.89
C GLU A 392 9.77 6.10 -16.01
N LEU A 393 8.72 6.70 -16.56
CA LEU A 393 7.42 6.82 -15.91
C LEU A 393 6.32 6.29 -16.84
N LYS A 394 5.49 5.38 -16.33
CA LYS A 394 4.29 4.87 -16.98
C LYS A 394 3.04 5.30 -16.24
N PHE A 395 1.95 5.50 -16.98
CA PHE A 395 0.64 5.83 -16.46
C PHE A 395 -0.31 4.69 -16.75
N PHE A 396 -0.75 3.97 -15.73
CA PHE A 396 -1.69 2.87 -15.86
C PHE A 396 -3.10 3.34 -15.52
N VAL A 397 -3.87 3.73 -16.55
CA VAL A 397 -5.26 4.17 -16.37
C VAL A 397 -6.14 2.93 -16.41
N LEU A 398 -6.89 2.69 -15.34
CA LEU A 398 -7.77 1.54 -15.24
C LEU A 398 -9.05 1.72 -16.07
N PRO A 399 -9.73 0.62 -16.46
CA PRO A 399 -11.07 0.70 -17.01
C PRO A 399 -12.03 1.43 -16.07
N ALA A 400 -13.09 2.02 -16.63
CA ALA A 400 -14.14 2.66 -15.83
C ALA A 400 -14.72 1.68 -14.79
N ASP A 401 -15.04 2.21 -13.61
CA ASP A 401 -15.63 1.47 -12.48
C ASP A 401 -14.70 0.41 -11.82
N HIS A 402 -13.41 0.40 -12.15
CA HIS A 402 -12.41 -0.48 -11.53
C HIS A 402 -11.30 0.27 -10.80
N ASP A 403 -11.00 -0.23 -9.60
CA ASP A 403 -9.77 0.01 -8.84
C ASP A 403 -8.79 -1.18 -9.02
N PRO A 404 -7.50 -1.06 -8.66
CA PRO A 404 -6.56 -2.17 -8.80
C PRO A 404 -6.96 -3.44 -8.04
N ASP A 405 -7.58 -3.32 -6.85
CA ASP A 405 -8.15 -4.45 -6.09
C ASP A 405 -9.21 -5.22 -6.91
N SER A 406 -10.26 -4.54 -7.38
CA SER A 406 -11.33 -5.17 -8.15
C SER A 406 -10.84 -5.71 -9.50
N LEU A 407 -9.93 -4.99 -10.17
CA LEU A 407 -9.41 -5.41 -11.48
C LEU A 407 -8.61 -6.70 -11.36
N ILE A 408 -7.67 -6.80 -10.41
CA ILE A 408 -6.84 -8.01 -10.29
C ILE A 408 -7.64 -9.23 -9.83
N ARG A 409 -8.66 -9.03 -8.99
CA ARG A 409 -9.57 -10.10 -8.59
C ARG A 409 -10.43 -10.60 -9.75
N ARG A 410 -10.85 -9.73 -10.67
CA ARG A 410 -11.65 -10.10 -11.84
C ARG A 410 -10.81 -10.77 -12.92
N GLU A 411 -9.69 -10.13 -13.30
CA GLU A 411 -8.89 -10.52 -14.47
C GLU A 411 -7.84 -11.59 -14.16
N GLY A 412 -7.46 -11.73 -12.88
CA GLY A 412 -6.33 -12.55 -12.47
C GLY A 412 -4.98 -11.89 -12.75
N ILE A 413 -3.91 -12.48 -12.20
CA ILE A 413 -2.56 -11.92 -12.22
C ILE A 413 -1.96 -11.83 -13.63
N GLU A 414 -2.20 -12.82 -14.50
CA GLU A 414 -1.59 -12.87 -15.83
C GLU A 414 -2.10 -11.73 -16.71
N ASN A 415 -3.42 -11.56 -16.77
CA ASN A 415 -4.04 -10.46 -17.50
C ASN A 415 -3.71 -9.11 -16.88
N PHE A 416 -3.71 -8.99 -15.55
CA PHE A 416 -3.30 -7.75 -14.90
C PHE A 416 -1.87 -7.35 -15.26
N ARG A 417 -0.92 -8.31 -15.27
CA ARG A 417 0.47 -8.06 -15.69
C ARG A 417 0.55 -7.63 -17.15
N ARG A 418 -0.19 -8.30 -18.04
CA ARG A 418 -0.25 -7.90 -19.45
C ARG A 418 -0.75 -6.46 -19.60
N LEU A 419 -1.81 -6.08 -18.90
CA LEU A 419 -2.33 -4.71 -18.89
C LEU A 419 -1.32 -3.72 -18.33
N LEU A 420 -0.60 -4.10 -17.27
CA LEU A 420 0.45 -3.28 -16.66
C LEU A 420 1.65 -3.09 -17.59
N ASP A 421 2.04 -4.12 -18.33
CA ASP A 421 3.12 -4.07 -19.31
C ASP A 421 2.77 -3.15 -20.49
N GLN A 422 1.52 -3.24 -20.94
CA GLN A 422 0.90 -2.39 -21.97
C GLN A 422 0.52 -0.99 -21.46
N ALA A 423 0.78 -0.68 -20.18
CA ALA A 423 0.52 0.64 -19.66
C ALA A 423 1.40 1.67 -20.40
N PRO A 424 0.80 2.77 -20.86
CA PRO A 424 1.52 3.71 -21.70
C PRO A 424 2.65 4.43 -20.97
N LEU A 425 3.69 4.70 -21.74
CA LEU A 425 4.76 5.61 -21.33
C LEU A 425 4.19 7.02 -21.15
N MET A 426 4.84 7.80 -20.28
CA MET A 426 4.50 9.21 -20.05
C MET A 426 4.41 10.01 -21.36
N SER A 427 5.27 9.73 -22.35
CA SER A 427 5.26 10.44 -23.64
C SER A 427 3.94 10.27 -24.38
N ASP A 428 3.46 9.04 -24.47
CA ASP A 428 2.22 8.72 -25.17
C ASP A 428 1.00 9.17 -24.36
N PHE A 429 1.04 9.04 -23.04
CA PHE A 429 -0.01 9.56 -22.15
C PHE A 429 -0.17 11.07 -22.32
N VAL A 430 0.93 11.83 -22.28
CA VAL A 430 0.90 13.30 -22.44
C VAL A 430 0.40 13.67 -23.83
N PHE A 431 0.78 12.94 -24.87
CA PHE A 431 0.27 13.18 -26.22
C PHE A 431 -1.24 12.97 -26.31
N ALA A 432 -1.74 11.81 -25.88
CA ALA A 432 -3.17 11.52 -25.88
C ALA A 432 -3.95 12.60 -25.13
N HIS A 433 -3.48 12.99 -23.94
CA HIS A 433 -4.11 14.02 -23.11
C HIS A 433 -4.15 15.41 -23.78
N LEU A 434 -3.03 15.88 -24.34
CA LEU A 434 -2.99 17.22 -24.97
C LEU A 434 -3.78 17.27 -26.29
N THR A 435 -3.92 16.14 -26.98
CA THR A 435 -4.66 16.09 -28.26
C THR A 435 -6.16 15.84 -28.10
N GLN A 436 -6.63 15.39 -26.93
CA GLN A 436 -7.99 14.89 -26.73
C GLN A 436 -9.09 15.88 -27.14
N ASN A 437 -8.86 17.19 -26.95
CA ASN A 437 -9.84 18.25 -27.22
C ASN A 437 -9.39 19.20 -28.35
N GLN A 438 -8.43 18.78 -29.18
CA GLN A 438 -7.79 19.64 -30.19
C GLN A 438 -7.90 19.01 -31.59
N ASP A 439 -8.25 19.81 -32.59
CA ASP A 439 -8.21 19.37 -33.99
C ASP A 439 -6.79 19.42 -34.54
N ILE A 440 -6.06 18.32 -34.37
CA ILE A 440 -4.67 18.17 -34.83
C ILE A 440 -4.51 18.11 -36.35
N THR A 441 -5.59 18.19 -37.14
CA THR A 441 -5.49 18.29 -38.60
C THR A 441 -5.21 19.73 -39.05
N THR A 442 -5.54 20.71 -38.22
CA THR A 442 -5.36 22.15 -38.50
C THR A 442 -4.03 22.68 -37.97
N PRO A 443 -3.41 23.68 -38.63
CA PRO A 443 -2.26 24.39 -38.08
C PRO A 443 -2.55 25.00 -36.69
N GLU A 444 -3.76 25.52 -36.47
CA GLU A 444 -4.19 26.13 -35.21
C GLU A 444 -4.23 25.12 -34.07
N GLY A 445 -4.85 23.95 -34.28
CA GLY A 445 -4.90 22.89 -33.27
C GLY A 445 -3.50 22.32 -32.97
N LYS A 446 -2.66 22.12 -33.99
CA LYS A 446 -1.25 21.75 -33.78
C LYS A 446 -0.49 22.80 -32.98
N SER A 447 -0.72 24.09 -33.25
CA SER A 447 -0.10 25.19 -32.52
C SER A 447 -0.50 25.20 -31.04
N GLN A 448 -1.79 24.98 -30.74
CA GLN A 448 -2.29 24.89 -29.36
C GLN A 448 -1.63 23.74 -28.60
N VAL A 449 -1.60 22.52 -29.18
CA VAL A 449 -0.94 21.35 -28.58
C VAL A 449 0.54 21.63 -28.30
N MET A 450 1.26 22.21 -29.26
CA MET A 450 2.69 22.54 -29.09
C MET A 450 2.92 23.64 -28.03
N GLY A 451 1.98 24.59 -27.88
CA GLY A 451 2.00 25.60 -26.82
C GLY A 451 1.85 24.99 -25.43
N GLU A 452 0.89 24.08 -25.25
CA GLU A 452 0.70 23.36 -23.99
C GLU A 452 1.87 22.42 -23.66
N LEU A 453 2.40 21.72 -24.66
CA LEU A 453 3.61 20.90 -24.51
C LEU A 453 4.78 21.74 -24.04
N LYS A 454 4.95 22.96 -24.59
CA LYS A 454 6.05 23.84 -24.19
C LYS A 454 6.00 24.10 -22.68
N ASN A 455 4.83 24.46 -22.14
CA ASN A 455 4.64 24.69 -20.72
C ASN A 455 5.03 23.47 -19.86
N LEU A 456 4.67 22.26 -20.30
CA LEU A 456 5.09 21.03 -19.61
C LEU A 456 6.61 20.80 -19.69
N THR A 457 7.19 20.98 -20.87
CA THR A 457 8.63 20.73 -21.08
C THR A 457 9.52 21.74 -20.35
N GLU A 458 8.99 22.89 -19.95
CA GLU A 458 9.67 23.86 -19.08
C GLU A 458 9.84 23.33 -17.64
N LEU A 459 8.97 22.43 -17.18
CA LEU A 459 9.07 21.79 -15.87
C LEU A 459 10.16 20.70 -15.81
N LEU A 460 10.52 20.11 -16.95
CA LEU A 460 11.60 19.11 -17.01
C LEU A 460 12.96 19.71 -16.57
N PRO A 461 13.92 18.88 -16.13
CA PRO A 461 15.27 19.34 -15.82
C PRO A 461 15.88 20.20 -16.93
N LYS A 462 16.63 21.24 -16.56
CA LYS A 462 17.27 22.15 -17.54
C LYS A 462 18.29 21.43 -18.40
N HIS A 463 19.01 20.47 -17.81
CA HIS A 463 19.98 19.61 -18.49
C HIS A 463 19.38 18.20 -18.61
N GLY A 464 19.43 17.62 -19.80
CA GLY A 464 18.91 16.29 -20.08
C GLY A 464 18.40 16.17 -21.53
N SER A 465 18.43 14.95 -22.05
CA SER A 465 17.97 14.65 -23.41
C SER A 465 16.45 14.64 -23.54
N PHE A 466 15.74 14.37 -22.45
CA PHE A 466 14.31 14.07 -22.46
C PHE A 466 13.43 15.22 -22.99
N ARG A 467 13.76 16.48 -22.66
CA ARG A 467 13.05 17.65 -23.21
C ARG A 467 13.05 17.65 -24.74
N TYR A 468 14.23 17.47 -25.34
CA TYR A 468 14.40 17.46 -26.78
C TYR A 468 13.66 16.28 -27.41
N LEU A 469 13.83 15.08 -26.85
CA LEU A 469 13.20 13.86 -27.34
C LEU A 469 11.67 13.93 -27.28
N LEU A 470 11.10 14.48 -26.21
CA LEU A 470 9.65 14.64 -26.09
C LEU A 470 9.11 15.65 -27.11
N GLN A 471 9.81 16.77 -27.32
CA GLN A 471 9.44 17.74 -28.36
C GLN A 471 9.53 17.14 -29.77
N GLN A 472 10.55 16.32 -30.03
CA GLN A 472 10.69 15.61 -31.30
C GLN A 472 9.55 14.59 -31.51
N PHE A 473 9.24 13.79 -30.49
CA PHE A 473 8.14 12.83 -30.50
C PHE A 473 6.80 13.48 -30.90
N PHE A 474 6.48 14.65 -30.31
CA PHE A 474 5.27 15.40 -30.67
C PHE A 474 5.29 15.92 -32.11
N ARG A 475 6.42 16.46 -32.58
CA ARG A 475 6.56 16.93 -33.97
C ARG A 475 6.34 15.80 -34.97
N GLU A 476 6.86 14.62 -34.67
CA GLU A 476 6.66 13.43 -35.50
C GLU A 476 5.19 13.00 -35.49
N LYS A 477 4.58 12.82 -34.32
CA LYS A 477 3.17 12.43 -34.16
C LYS A 477 2.17 13.42 -34.79
N LEU A 478 2.48 14.72 -34.78
CA LEU A 478 1.66 15.77 -35.44
C LEU A 478 1.96 15.91 -36.95
N GLY A 479 2.84 15.09 -37.51
CA GLY A 479 3.11 15.05 -38.95
C GLY A 479 3.95 16.20 -39.49
N PHE A 480 4.81 16.83 -38.67
CA PHE A 480 5.74 17.87 -39.15
C PHE A 480 6.88 17.30 -40.01
N ASN A 481 7.16 15.98 -39.91
CA ASN A 481 8.19 15.29 -40.69
C ASN A 481 7.58 14.38 -41.76
N ARG A 482 7.80 14.69 -43.05
CA ARG A 482 7.30 13.91 -44.20
C ARG A 482 7.80 12.46 -44.30
N LYS A 483 8.85 12.09 -43.56
CA LYS A 483 9.49 10.75 -43.64
C LYS A 483 8.98 9.76 -42.59
N TRP A 484 8.23 10.22 -41.59
CA TRP A 484 7.71 9.37 -40.55
C TRP A 484 6.22 9.15 -40.79
N GLN A 485 5.86 7.93 -41.18
CA GLN A 485 4.49 7.47 -41.02
C GLN A 485 4.40 6.90 -39.60
N PRO A 486 3.42 7.32 -38.78
CA PRO A 486 3.21 6.65 -37.51
C PRO A 486 3.04 5.16 -37.80
N LYS A 487 3.86 4.31 -37.18
CA LYS A 487 3.29 3.05 -36.72
C LYS A 487 2.18 3.48 -35.79
N VAL A 488 0.94 3.27 -36.21
CA VAL A 488 -0.22 3.40 -35.34
C VAL A 488 0.11 2.51 -34.14
N ASN A 489 0.45 3.12 -33.01
CA ASN A 489 0.55 2.40 -31.76
C ASN A 489 -0.91 2.14 -31.40
N THR A 490 -1.36 0.93 -31.68
CA THR A 490 -2.65 0.37 -31.27
C THR A 490 -2.62 0.06 -29.78
N ASP A 491 -2.21 1.02 -28.96
CA ASP A 491 -2.37 0.92 -27.51
C ASP A 491 -3.84 1.17 -27.21
N ALA A 492 -4.59 0.07 -27.12
CA ALA A 492 -5.95 0.05 -26.57
C ALA A 492 -6.01 0.63 -25.13
N SER A 493 -4.85 0.83 -24.48
CA SER A 493 -4.65 1.43 -23.16
C SER A 493 -4.55 2.97 -23.16
N LEU A 494 -4.43 3.63 -24.31
CA LEU A 494 -4.21 5.08 -24.42
C LEU A 494 -5.39 5.90 -24.91
N SER A 495 -6.41 5.23 -25.41
CA SER A 495 -7.65 5.88 -25.75
C SER A 495 -8.42 6.10 -24.46
N PHE A 496 -8.33 7.33 -23.93
CA PHE A 496 -9.31 7.93 -23.02
C PHE A 496 -10.75 7.95 -23.60
N SER A 497 -10.94 7.30 -24.75
CA SER A 497 -12.17 7.05 -25.47
C SER A 497 -12.16 5.72 -26.25
N THR A 498 -11.56 4.61 -25.78
CA THR A 498 -11.91 3.28 -26.33
C THR A 498 -13.18 2.79 -25.67
N LYS A 499 -14.29 3.46 -26.01
CA LYS A 499 -15.45 2.65 -26.33
C LYS A 499 -15.10 2.06 -27.69
N ILE A 500 -14.69 0.78 -27.74
CA ILE A 500 -15.12 0.00 -28.90
C ILE A 500 -16.64 0.19 -28.91
N ASP A 501 -17.18 0.71 -30.01
CA ASP A 501 -18.62 0.91 -30.05
C ASP A 501 -19.29 -0.45 -29.81
N ALA A 502 -20.39 -0.48 -29.05
CA ALA A 502 -21.03 -1.75 -28.71
C ALA A 502 -21.38 -2.55 -29.99
N GLU A 503 -21.63 -1.85 -31.09
CA GLU A 503 -21.83 -2.40 -32.43
C GLU A 503 -20.58 -3.08 -33.00
N GLU A 504 -19.41 -2.46 -32.91
CA GLU A 504 -18.12 -3.02 -33.37
C GLU A 504 -17.74 -4.27 -32.56
N TYR A 505 -18.03 -4.26 -31.26
CA TYR A 505 -17.77 -5.41 -30.40
C TYR A 505 -18.66 -6.61 -30.76
N VAL A 506 -19.94 -6.37 -31.09
CA VAL A 506 -20.84 -7.43 -31.57
C VAL A 506 -20.39 -7.98 -32.92
N ILE A 507 -19.94 -7.13 -33.85
CA ILE A 507 -19.36 -7.59 -35.11
C ILE A 507 -18.17 -8.51 -34.84
N ALA A 508 -17.27 -8.12 -33.93
CA ALA A 508 -16.12 -8.93 -33.57
C ALA A 508 -16.52 -10.29 -32.94
N ILE A 509 -17.55 -10.32 -32.08
CA ILE A 509 -18.10 -11.57 -31.53
C ILE A 509 -18.61 -12.46 -32.67
N LEU A 510 -19.42 -11.91 -33.58
CA LEU A 510 -20.02 -12.66 -34.68
C LEU A 510 -19.00 -13.22 -35.67
N MET A 511 -17.85 -12.54 -35.85
CA MET A 511 -16.77 -13.04 -36.70
C MET A 511 -15.97 -14.18 -36.05
N ASN A 512 -15.86 -14.20 -34.72
CA ASN A 512 -15.11 -15.24 -34.00
C ASN A 512 -16.00 -16.40 -33.52
N HIS A 513 -17.29 -16.14 -33.30
CA HIS A 513 -18.29 -17.10 -32.81
C HIS A 513 -19.61 -16.97 -33.60
N PRO A 514 -19.66 -17.40 -34.87
CA PRO A 514 -20.82 -17.25 -35.75
C PRO A 514 -22.14 -17.76 -35.17
N TYR A 515 -22.10 -18.85 -34.41
CA TYR A 515 -23.27 -19.48 -33.81
C TYR A 515 -24.02 -18.60 -32.81
N LEU A 516 -23.35 -17.60 -32.23
CA LEU A 516 -23.97 -16.66 -31.30
C LEU A 516 -24.89 -15.64 -32.00
N TYR A 517 -25.00 -15.70 -33.33
CA TYR A 517 -25.95 -14.91 -34.11
C TYR A 517 -27.39 -14.99 -33.60
N ILE A 518 -27.81 -16.12 -33.03
CA ILE A 518 -29.13 -16.31 -32.41
C ILE A 518 -29.47 -15.21 -31.38
N HIS A 519 -28.48 -14.70 -30.66
CA HIS A 519 -28.69 -13.65 -29.66
C HIS A 519 -28.88 -12.28 -30.31
N PHE A 520 -28.29 -12.08 -31.49
CA PHE A 520 -28.24 -10.80 -32.18
C PHE A 520 -29.26 -10.66 -33.31
N GLU A 521 -29.93 -11.74 -33.73
CA GLU A 521 -31.01 -11.72 -34.73
C GLU A 521 -32.05 -10.59 -34.48
N PRO A 522 -32.54 -10.35 -33.24
CA PRO A 522 -33.53 -9.30 -32.99
C PRO A 522 -33.04 -7.88 -33.31
N LEU A 523 -31.73 -7.65 -33.33
CA LEU A 523 -31.14 -6.34 -33.65
C LEU A 523 -31.38 -5.92 -35.10
N ARG A 524 -31.63 -6.86 -36.02
CA ARG A 524 -31.94 -6.55 -37.43
C ARG A 524 -33.13 -5.60 -37.59
N ALA A 525 -34.12 -5.68 -36.69
CA ALA A 525 -35.30 -4.84 -36.73
C ALA A 525 -35.09 -3.45 -36.09
N LEU A 526 -33.93 -3.23 -35.44
CA LEU A 526 -33.69 -2.07 -34.57
C LEU A 526 -32.48 -1.22 -34.98
N VAL A 527 -31.47 -1.84 -35.59
CA VAL A 527 -30.24 -1.20 -36.09
C VAL A 527 -30.54 -0.48 -37.41
N ALA A 528 -29.89 0.66 -37.66
CA ALA A 528 -30.15 1.46 -38.85
C ALA A 528 -29.49 0.83 -40.10
N GLU A 529 -30.16 0.96 -41.27
CA GLU A 529 -29.75 0.27 -42.50
C GLU A 529 -28.38 0.70 -43.04
N ASP A 530 -27.93 1.90 -42.69
CA ASP A 530 -26.65 2.46 -43.08
C ASP A 530 -25.46 1.91 -42.27
N GLN A 531 -25.73 1.32 -41.10
CA GLN A 531 -24.71 0.80 -40.20
C GLN A 531 -24.12 -0.52 -40.71
N LEU A 532 -22.82 -0.72 -40.46
CA LEU A 532 -22.13 -1.96 -40.80
C LEU A 532 -22.75 -3.18 -40.10
N LEU A 533 -23.14 -3.02 -38.82
CA LEU A 533 -23.77 -4.09 -38.04
C LEU A 533 -25.04 -4.63 -38.72
N PHE A 534 -25.87 -3.76 -39.30
CA PHE A 534 -27.06 -4.18 -40.04
C PHE A 534 -26.72 -5.04 -41.26
N LYS A 535 -25.70 -4.65 -42.02
CA LYS A 535 -25.22 -5.39 -43.20
C LYS A 535 -24.71 -6.78 -42.82
N ILE A 536 -23.90 -6.86 -41.75
CA ILE A 536 -23.35 -8.12 -41.24
C ILE A 536 -24.45 -9.04 -40.72
N LEU A 537 -25.41 -8.53 -39.95
CA LEU A 537 -26.54 -9.31 -39.45
C LEU A 537 -27.42 -9.85 -40.60
N ASN A 538 -27.57 -9.10 -41.69
CA ASN A 538 -28.33 -9.56 -42.86
C ASN A 538 -27.61 -10.67 -43.63
N ILE A 539 -26.28 -10.59 -43.74
CA ILE A 539 -25.48 -11.66 -44.32
C ILE A 539 -25.60 -12.92 -43.46
N LEU A 540 -25.39 -12.80 -42.14
CA LEU A 540 -25.52 -13.92 -41.20
C LEU A 540 -26.90 -14.56 -41.25
N ASN A 541 -27.98 -13.79 -41.33
CA ASN A 541 -29.34 -14.33 -41.44
C ASN A 541 -29.56 -15.25 -42.65
N VAL A 542 -28.83 -15.02 -43.75
CA VAL A 542 -28.96 -15.85 -44.96
C VAL A 542 -28.12 -17.10 -44.85
N ILE A 543 -26.93 -16.99 -44.26
CA ILE A 543 -25.93 -18.06 -44.26
C ILE A 543 -25.95 -18.92 -42.98
N PHE A 544 -26.72 -18.54 -41.95
CA PHE A 544 -26.67 -19.15 -40.62
C PHE A 544 -26.99 -20.65 -40.65
N ASP A 545 -28.02 -21.03 -41.40
CA ASP A 545 -28.45 -22.43 -41.53
C ASP A 545 -27.46 -23.28 -42.36
N ASP A 546 -26.54 -22.63 -43.10
CA ASP A 546 -25.52 -23.27 -43.93
C ASP A 546 -24.13 -23.28 -43.25
N LEU A 547 -24.02 -22.88 -41.98
CA LEU A 547 -22.73 -22.82 -41.27
C LEU A 547 -22.15 -24.24 -41.05
N PRO A 548 -20.87 -24.49 -41.41
CA PRO A 548 -20.22 -25.77 -41.15
C PRO A 548 -20.08 -26.06 -39.64
N ASP A 549 -20.44 -27.27 -39.19
CA ASP A 549 -20.37 -27.71 -37.77
C ASP A 549 -18.98 -27.54 -37.12
N ASP A 550 -17.92 -27.50 -37.92
CA ASP A 550 -16.57 -27.24 -37.45
C ASP A 550 -16.39 -25.74 -37.13
N PRO A 551 -16.04 -25.37 -35.88
CA PRO A 551 -15.95 -23.97 -35.48
C PRO A 551 -14.96 -23.15 -36.30
N GLU A 552 -13.82 -23.74 -36.68
CA GLU A 552 -12.79 -23.05 -37.43
C GLU A 552 -13.23 -22.80 -38.88
N LEU A 553 -13.84 -23.81 -39.51
CA LEU A 553 -14.46 -23.65 -40.83
C LEU A 553 -15.62 -22.65 -40.82
N SER A 554 -16.42 -22.59 -39.75
CA SER A 554 -17.51 -21.62 -39.60
C SER A 554 -17.02 -20.17 -39.63
N ILE A 555 -15.87 -19.89 -38.98
CA ILE A 555 -15.24 -18.56 -38.98
C ILE A 555 -14.82 -18.19 -40.41
N TYR A 556 -14.11 -19.09 -41.10
CA TYR A 556 -13.68 -18.84 -42.48
C TYR A 556 -14.87 -18.64 -43.44
N TYR A 557 -15.95 -19.40 -43.23
CA TYR A 557 -17.17 -19.29 -44.02
C TYR A 557 -17.82 -17.92 -43.87
N VAL A 558 -17.97 -17.42 -42.63
CA VAL A 558 -18.50 -16.08 -42.36
C VAL A 558 -17.59 -14.98 -42.89
N LEU A 559 -16.27 -15.08 -42.70
CA LEU A 559 -15.32 -14.12 -43.24
C LEU A 559 -15.38 -14.05 -44.77
N GLY A 560 -15.56 -15.19 -45.44
CA GLY A 560 -15.79 -15.27 -46.88
C GLY A 560 -17.10 -14.60 -47.30
N ALA A 561 -18.19 -14.87 -46.58
CA ALA A 561 -19.49 -14.27 -46.85
C ALA A 561 -19.49 -12.74 -46.64
N CYS A 562 -18.69 -12.24 -45.69
CA CYS A 562 -18.55 -10.82 -45.41
C CYS A 562 -17.40 -10.14 -46.18
N ALA A 563 -16.82 -10.79 -47.21
CA ALA A 563 -15.67 -10.26 -47.95
C ALA A 563 -15.90 -8.87 -48.56
N ALA A 564 -17.14 -8.51 -48.93
CA ALA A 564 -17.47 -7.17 -49.43
C ALA A 564 -17.21 -6.04 -48.42
N HIS A 565 -17.08 -6.37 -47.12
CA HIS A 565 -16.84 -5.43 -46.02
C HIS A 565 -15.44 -5.57 -45.41
N HIS A 566 -14.49 -6.20 -46.12
CA HIS A 566 -13.19 -6.57 -45.57
C HIS A 566 -12.39 -5.39 -44.98
N HIS A 567 -12.48 -4.18 -45.56
CA HIS A 567 -11.75 -3.02 -45.07
C HIS A 567 -12.24 -2.55 -43.69
N GLU A 568 -13.57 -2.56 -43.50
CA GLU A 568 -14.20 -2.16 -42.23
C GLU A 568 -13.98 -3.25 -41.17
N LEU A 569 -14.11 -4.53 -41.56
CA LEU A 569 -13.88 -5.67 -40.69
C LEU A 569 -12.43 -5.81 -40.23
N GLN A 570 -11.46 -5.52 -41.11
CA GLN A 570 -10.04 -5.54 -40.76
C GLN A 570 -9.75 -4.58 -39.60
N HIS A 571 -10.33 -3.38 -39.64
CA HIS A 571 -10.19 -2.43 -38.53
C HIS A 571 -10.78 -3.00 -37.25
N ILE A 572 -12.01 -3.51 -37.29
CA ILE A 572 -12.68 -4.05 -36.09
C ILE A 572 -11.91 -5.23 -35.49
N LEU A 573 -11.50 -6.21 -36.31
CA LEU A 573 -10.82 -7.42 -35.85
C LEU A 573 -9.39 -7.16 -35.32
N GLN A 574 -8.75 -6.07 -35.75
CA GLN A 574 -7.43 -5.68 -35.22
C GLN A 574 -7.52 -4.97 -33.87
N HIS A 575 -8.65 -4.33 -33.55
CA HIS A 575 -8.81 -3.52 -32.34
C HIS A 575 -9.71 -4.16 -31.27
N ALA A 576 -10.58 -5.09 -31.65
CA ALA A 576 -11.45 -5.81 -30.73
C ALA A 576 -10.80 -7.11 -30.25
N ASN A 577 -10.37 -7.14 -28.99
CA ASN A 577 -9.92 -8.37 -28.35
C ASN A 577 -11.13 -9.15 -27.79
N VAL A 578 -11.62 -10.12 -28.55
CA VAL A 578 -12.75 -10.99 -28.19
C VAL A 578 -12.29 -12.26 -27.46
N SER A 579 -11.03 -12.67 -27.66
CA SER A 579 -10.47 -13.89 -27.06
C SER A 579 -10.42 -13.84 -25.53
N ASP A 580 -10.26 -12.66 -24.94
CA ASP A 580 -10.19 -12.49 -23.48
C ASP A 580 -11.52 -12.82 -22.77
N TYR A 581 -12.66 -12.73 -23.47
CA TYR A 581 -14.01 -12.83 -22.89
C TYR A 581 -14.83 -14.04 -23.36
N THR A 582 -14.28 -14.84 -24.28
CA THR A 582 -14.96 -15.98 -24.91
C THR A 582 -14.19 -17.29 -24.72
N SER A 583 -13.37 -17.36 -23.66
CA SER A 583 -12.51 -18.51 -23.36
C SER A 583 -13.27 -19.82 -23.11
N SER A 584 -14.56 -19.75 -22.76
CA SER A 584 -15.47 -20.89 -22.67
C SER A 584 -16.78 -20.61 -23.43
N PRO A 585 -17.43 -21.64 -24.03
CA PRO A 585 -18.69 -21.48 -24.74
C PRO A 585 -19.81 -20.85 -23.90
N GLU A 586 -19.89 -21.19 -22.61
CA GLU A 586 -20.93 -20.68 -21.69
C GLU A 586 -20.74 -19.19 -21.39
N GLN A 587 -19.49 -18.73 -21.26
CA GLN A 587 -19.19 -17.31 -21.07
C GLN A 587 -19.49 -16.51 -22.33
N ALA A 588 -19.14 -17.05 -23.50
CA ALA A 588 -19.42 -16.42 -24.78
C ALA A 588 -20.93 -16.24 -25.02
N ASP A 589 -21.73 -17.26 -24.65
CA ASP A 589 -23.19 -17.23 -24.73
C ASP A 589 -23.81 -16.15 -23.81
N LYS A 590 -23.43 -16.13 -22.53
CA LYS A 590 -23.90 -15.12 -21.56
C LYS A 590 -23.52 -13.71 -22.01
N LEU A 591 -22.29 -13.53 -22.47
CA LEU A 591 -21.77 -12.25 -22.94
C LEU A 591 -22.57 -11.75 -24.16
N ALA A 592 -22.85 -12.63 -25.14
CA ALA A 592 -23.63 -12.29 -26.32
C ALA A 592 -25.06 -11.87 -25.97
N ALA A 593 -25.71 -12.58 -25.04
CA ALA A 593 -27.05 -12.24 -24.55
C ALA A 593 -27.08 -10.85 -23.87
N ASP A 594 -26.08 -10.54 -23.05
CA ASP A 594 -25.96 -9.26 -22.34
C ASP A 594 -25.73 -8.09 -23.30
N PHE A 595 -24.81 -8.25 -24.26
CA PHE A 595 -24.54 -7.22 -25.28
C PHE A 595 -25.74 -6.99 -26.20
N SER A 596 -26.42 -8.05 -26.62
CA SER A 596 -27.65 -7.94 -27.41
C SER A 596 -28.70 -7.12 -26.66
N THR A 597 -28.97 -7.46 -25.39
CA THR A 597 -29.94 -6.76 -24.55
C THR A 597 -29.59 -5.27 -24.39
N LYS A 598 -28.30 -4.97 -24.20
CA LYS A 598 -27.80 -3.59 -24.06
C LYS A 598 -27.98 -2.78 -25.34
N LEU A 599 -27.67 -3.34 -26.52
CA LEU A 599 -27.85 -2.67 -27.81
C LEU A 599 -29.32 -2.48 -28.17
N GLN A 600 -30.17 -3.50 -27.94
CA GLN A 600 -31.61 -3.38 -28.15
C GLN A 600 -32.18 -2.20 -27.35
N TYR A 601 -31.80 -2.08 -26.07
CA TYR A 601 -32.19 -0.95 -25.23
C TYR A 601 -31.74 0.40 -25.80
N GLN A 602 -30.49 0.49 -26.28
CA GLN A 602 -29.94 1.72 -26.86
C GLN A 602 -30.66 2.12 -28.15
N CYS A 603 -30.86 1.18 -29.08
CA CYS A 603 -31.58 1.41 -30.33
C CYS A 603 -33.03 1.87 -30.08
N LEU A 604 -33.75 1.19 -29.17
CA LEU A 604 -35.12 1.55 -28.81
C LEU A 604 -35.20 2.95 -28.18
N LYS A 605 -34.26 3.28 -27.28
CA LYS A 605 -34.18 4.60 -26.64
C LYS A 605 -33.88 5.71 -27.65
N ASN A 606 -32.98 5.45 -28.60
CA ASN A 606 -32.66 6.38 -29.68
C ASN A 606 -33.86 6.57 -30.63
N LYS A 607 -34.58 5.50 -30.97
CA LYS A 607 -35.81 5.56 -31.77
C LYS A 607 -36.89 6.40 -31.08
N ILE A 608 -37.07 6.24 -29.76
CA ILE A 608 -37.99 7.09 -28.99
C ILE A 608 -37.54 8.56 -28.96
N LYS A 609 -36.24 8.82 -28.74
CA LYS A 609 -35.69 10.18 -28.73
C LYS A 609 -35.84 10.89 -30.08
N SER A 610 -35.76 10.15 -31.18
CA SER A 610 -35.88 10.70 -32.54
C SER A 610 -37.28 11.25 -32.85
N LYS A 611 -38.30 10.89 -32.06
CA LYS A 611 -39.73 11.24 -32.25
C LYS A 611 -40.31 10.88 -33.64
N LYS A 612 -39.60 10.10 -34.45
CA LYS A 612 -40.06 9.58 -35.74
C LYS A 612 -40.84 8.30 -35.48
N PHE A 613 -42.16 8.42 -35.34
CA PHE A 613 -43.08 7.28 -35.22
C PHE A 613 -44.11 7.34 -36.34
N ASN A 614 -44.46 6.19 -36.91
CA ASN A 614 -45.50 6.08 -37.92
C ASN A 614 -46.90 6.04 -37.29
N SER A 615 -47.02 5.75 -35.98
CA SER A 615 -48.29 5.79 -35.24
C SER A 615 -48.14 5.92 -33.71
N ILE A 616 -49.23 6.30 -33.03
CA ILE A 616 -49.33 6.30 -31.55
C ILE A 616 -49.23 4.87 -30.98
N ALA A 617 -49.70 3.87 -31.73
CA ALA A 617 -49.59 2.47 -31.35
C ALA A 617 -48.13 1.98 -31.35
N GLU A 618 -47.34 2.41 -32.34
CA GLU A 618 -45.90 2.12 -32.41
C GLU A 618 -45.15 2.71 -31.21
N MET A 619 -45.46 3.96 -30.83
CA MET A 619 -44.86 4.59 -29.65
C MET A 619 -45.19 3.83 -28.35
N LYS A 620 -46.44 3.34 -28.19
CA LYS A 620 -46.83 2.53 -27.02
C LYS A 620 -46.11 1.18 -26.99
N ASN A 621 -45.97 0.52 -28.14
CA ASN A 621 -45.27 -0.75 -28.26
C ASN A 621 -43.77 -0.60 -27.92
N LEU A 622 -43.09 0.42 -28.45
CA LEU A 622 -41.69 0.71 -28.12
C LEU A 622 -41.47 0.97 -26.62
N LYS A 623 -42.40 1.65 -25.94
CA LYS A 623 -42.34 1.86 -24.48
C LYS A 623 -42.53 0.57 -23.70
N MET A 624 -43.40 -0.34 -24.15
CA MET A 624 -43.58 -1.66 -23.54
C MET A 624 -42.32 -2.52 -23.69
N GLN A 625 -41.69 -2.54 -24.87
CA GLN A 625 -40.45 -3.27 -25.10
C GLN A 625 -39.29 -2.79 -24.22
N ILE A 626 -39.16 -1.46 -24.03
CA ILE A 626 -38.17 -0.90 -23.09
C ILE A 626 -38.45 -1.34 -21.66
N TYR A 627 -39.71 -1.31 -21.24
CA TYR A 627 -40.11 -1.74 -19.89
C TYR A 627 -39.81 -3.24 -19.66
N GLU A 628 -40.03 -4.09 -20.65
CA GLU A 628 -39.71 -5.51 -20.57
C GLU A 628 -38.19 -5.77 -20.50
N ILE A 629 -37.39 -5.01 -21.26
CA ILE A 629 -35.92 -5.08 -21.18
C ILE A 629 -35.42 -4.58 -19.82
N ASP A 630 -35.96 -3.47 -19.30
CA ASP A 630 -35.60 -2.96 -17.96
C ASP A 630 -36.00 -3.94 -16.85
N ARG A 631 -37.13 -4.65 -17.00
CA ARG A 631 -37.55 -5.72 -16.09
C ARG A 631 -36.60 -6.93 -16.15
N LYS A 632 -36.13 -7.30 -17.34
CA LYS A 632 -35.13 -8.38 -17.50
C LYS A 632 -33.81 -7.99 -16.83
N ARG A 633 -33.31 -6.77 -17.08
CA ARG A 633 -32.07 -6.25 -16.48
C ARG A 633 -32.13 -6.09 -14.96
N SER A 634 -33.29 -5.79 -14.39
CA SER A 634 -33.45 -5.69 -12.93
C SER A 634 -33.52 -7.05 -12.21
N MET A 635 -33.89 -8.12 -12.92
CA MET A 635 -33.83 -9.50 -12.40
C MET A 635 -32.41 -10.08 -12.43
N THR A 636 -31.54 -9.61 -13.35
CA THR A 636 -30.12 -10.00 -13.43
C THR A 636 -29.22 -9.28 -12.39
N LEU A 637 -29.72 -8.23 -11.73
CA LEU A 637 -29.00 -7.45 -10.71
C LEU A 637 -29.18 -7.98 -9.26
N LEU A 638 -29.86 -9.12 -9.08
CA LEU A 638 -30.12 -9.74 -7.77
C LEU A 638 -29.31 -11.01 -7.50
N GLU A 639 -28.49 -11.44 -8.46
CA GLU A 639 -27.43 -12.43 -8.25
C GLU A 639 -26.11 -11.74 -8.58
N ASP A 640 -25.54 -11.01 -7.60
CA ASP A 640 -24.10 -10.84 -7.35
C ASP A 640 -23.87 -9.88 -6.16
#